data_AF-A0A523R800-F1
#
_entry.id   AF-A0A523R800-F1
#
_cell.length_a   1.000
_cell.length_b   1.000
_cell.length_c   1.000
_cell.angle_alpha   90.00
_cell.angle_beta   90.00
_cell.angle_gamma   90.00
#
_symmetry.space_group_name_H-M   'P 1'
#
loop_
_entity.id
_entity.type
_entity.pdbx_description
1 polymer ?
#
loop_
_entity_poly.entity_id
_entity_poly.type
_entity_poly.pdbx_seq_one_letter_code
_entity_poly.pdbx_strand_id
1 'polypeptide(L)'
;MVEHTKVSRKTTNEDRIAICPQLGCETIKRVKPLKLGFLGFGKYPKCNQHQLPLVYVDERIGEIVGAALACLFDKAGLPPKVLLTLIKEKFPKELSMFIKSWVYCITIGRGAPIISSYMDSLSNSYLKQITKKQLKVLKDDTSIKRGRKKGKVFEAIKKGIDEIILQYTRLLKHLRAHSEVLINTQELLPLSTGLRNAFNAWLEVSSKEKTDLLKIEEEQDIPLSQVKDYYDRILNLGIYSCLLGLPPVEKNKKKRRVSAFDRFSAYLEFRKEHLTEKFTKSDIEDLKFNNHKDIQYVMGIKKESDIQNMIYEETYEISDVTEKQIFLKGAKLVKDTLLDKYNQTKNKIFLSIIEQVYNLKISLIKEAEYPFLKPKKIFRQKKLFSHKGYFTKGELGFTEILKKGRSEALIYKLRCDLPKFPYNGKIYIGITGRSLKTRFKEHVTAAIRECDRTYNTPGVGYTKLYLAIANSLIHVGWNIELLYDKMRSITGQQYHTLLYKVIKSIENVHIFPDVIELHEYMDTAHDREKYYTKTLNTVKNGLNEYEGGGYKGKHLRLPLYDIVLMIAFGMNQHQITRILKKHNFEVSRATVGKRIMHYFGGWYEAQVKFLKPIIEQLFLEGYEGYEIYRTFEDIAGQHQATWFNDWRWGEAFLDFEIASAQKILEKNGIKESSPQIIFDNIDIHYFGIPKSKWIKWTLEDLSLNNLVDKYNFSKKTLVEIYKKIGSSHEEVQIKYRRSIAIDLIKNSGWTVEKVYTDAFKRAPNTPFKRIRSLASDYFENVLFPNSSVEEIYKKYNKSLLAKYLEYKEEARIKPSKRMEDINNYPKDLNGPFPQDLMEKGYFSLKEGKVHNFPKFLRYLIVGFIYKSLKEDSSISEELLLQKIFIFSEAQNLATLNKALKNLKFSEPVKEYLYFLIILIREIKRRVESSEPIYRSHIIKYFINESVELQVSPPIINDIIWTIKNFYPDDFD
;
A
#
# COMPACT_ATOMS: atom_id res chain seq x y z
N MET A 1 -31.22 -42.65 21.72
CA MET A 1 -30.34 -43.84 21.64
C MET A 1 -31.06 -44.93 20.86
N VAL A 2 -30.70 -45.16 19.60
CA VAL A 2 -31.46 -46.05 18.69
C VAL A 2 -30.76 -47.40 18.52
N GLU A 3 -31.58 -48.44 18.41
CA GLU A 3 -31.42 -49.88 18.23
C GLU A 3 -30.40 -50.38 17.16
N HIS A 4 -29.17 -49.84 17.10
CA HIS A 4 -28.14 -50.26 16.14
C HIS A 4 -27.56 -51.68 16.38
N THR A 5 -28.17 -52.46 17.27
CA THR A 5 -27.68 -53.76 17.73
C THR A 5 -28.23 -54.95 16.94
N LYS A 6 -29.21 -54.77 16.05
CA LYS A 6 -29.81 -55.85 15.25
C LYS A 6 -29.36 -55.85 13.78
N VAL A 7 -28.07 -55.68 13.51
CA VAL A 7 -27.53 -56.05 12.18
C VAL A 7 -27.42 -57.57 12.15
N SER A 8 -28.28 -58.23 11.37
CA SER A 8 -28.34 -59.70 11.34
C SER A 8 -27.09 -60.27 10.68
N ARG A 9 -26.47 -61.29 11.30
CA ARG A 9 -25.34 -62.09 10.75
C ARG A 9 -25.73 -62.92 9.50
N LYS A 10 -26.75 -62.55 8.72
CA LYS A 10 -27.37 -63.46 7.74
C LYS A 10 -26.54 -63.86 6.52
N THR A 11 -25.29 -63.41 6.34
CA THR A 11 -24.44 -63.92 5.27
C THR A 11 -22.97 -64.00 5.70
N THR A 12 -22.55 -65.17 6.19
CA THR A 12 -21.22 -65.43 6.77
C THR A 12 -20.10 -65.74 5.77
N ASN A 13 -20.37 -65.70 4.45
CA ASN A 13 -19.46 -66.25 3.44
C ASN A 13 -18.81 -65.22 2.49
N GLU A 14 -19.06 -63.92 2.65
CA GLU A 14 -18.65 -62.89 1.68
C GLU A 14 -17.86 -61.73 2.31
N ASP A 15 -16.92 -61.16 1.54
CA ASP A 15 -16.24 -59.93 1.92
C ASP A 15 -17.20 -58.74 1.83
N ARG A 16 -17.28 -57.90 2.86
CA ARG A 16 -18.13 -56.70 2.88
C ARG A 16 -17.33 -55.47 3.31
N ILE A 17 -17.85 -54.29 3.02
CA ILE A 17 -17.32 -53.00 3.48
C ILE A 17 -18.33 -52.40 4.47
N ALA A 18 -17.86 -52.07 5.67
CA ALA A 18 -18.65 -51.48 6.73
C ALA A 18 -18.15 -50.07 7.08
N ILE A 19 -19.09 -49.19 7.41
CA ILE A 19 -18.88 -47.78 7.75
C ILE A 19 -19.35 -47.50 9.17
N CYS A 20 -18.85 -46.44 9.78
CA CYS A 20 -19.36 -45.99 11.06
C CYS A 20 -20.81 -45.50 10.91
N PRO A 21 -21.73 -45.84 11.83
CA PRO A 21 -23.11 -45.34 11.79
C PRO A 21 -23.19 -43.83 12.08
N GLN A 22 -22.19 -43.27 12.78
CA GLN A 22 -22.03 -41.83 12.97
C GLN A 22 -21.61 -41.19 11.63
N LEU A 23 -22.47 -40.35 11.05
CA LEU A 23 -22.14 -39.68 9.79
C LEU A 23 -20.96 -38.74 10.03
N GLY A 24 -19.96 -38.79 9.16
CA GLY A 24 -18.75 -37.96 9.25
C GLY A 24 -17.54 -38.61 9.84
N CYS A 25 -17.71 -39.79 10.42
CA CYS A 25 -16.57 -40.59 10.73
C CYS A 25 -15.96 -41.18 9.43
N GLU A 26 -14.68 -40.94 9.20
CA GLU A 26 -13.92 -41.51 8.09
C GLU A 26 -13.62 -43.02 8.28
N THR A 27 -14.07 -43.62 9.39
CA THR A 27 -13.82 -45.04 9.66
C THR A 27 -14.64 -45.90 8.71
N ILE A 28 -13.94 -46.47 7.72
CA ILE A 28 -14.45 -47.47 6.78
C ILE A 28 -13.52 -48.67 6.85
N LYS A 29 -14.06 -49.86 7.11
CA LYS A 29 -13.28 -51.10 7.24
C LYS A 29 -13.85 -52.19 6.35
N ARG A 30 -12.96 -52.94 5.71
CA ARG A 30 -13.31 -54.22 5.10
C ARG A 30 -13.50 -55.28 6.20
N VAL A 31 -14.66 -55.92 6.20
CA VAL A 31 -15.01 -57.00 7.12
C VAL A 31 -14.90 -58.32 6.35
N LYS A 32 -13.94 -59.16 6.76
CA LYS A 32 -13.71 -60.48 6.16
C LYS A 32 -14.72 -61.50 6.71
N PRO A 33 -15.09 -62.53 5.94
CA PRO A 33 -15.92 -63.62 6.44
C PRO A 33 -15.21 -64.38 7.57
N LEU A 34 -15.99 -64.88 8.53
CA LEU A 34 -15.47 -65.71 9.63
C LEU A 34 -15.08 -67.08 9.05
N LYS A 35 -13.80 -67.45 9.16
CA LYS A 35 -13.28 -68.68 8.54
C LYS A 35 -13.80 -69.99 9.17
N LEU A 36 -14.40 -69.94 10.36
CA LEU A 36 -14.90 -71.11 11.09
C LEU A 36 -16.18 -70.73 11.84
N GLY A 37 -17.33 -71.30 11.42
CA GLY A 37 -18.66 -70.96 11.94
C GLY A 37 -18.93 -71.31 13.42
N PHE A 38 -18.00 -71.98 14.11
CA PHE A 38 -18.26 -72.58 15.43
C PHE A 38 -17.62 -71.89 16.64
N LEU A 39 -16.65 -70.97 16.48
CA LEU A 39 -15.94 -70.33 17.60
C LEU A 39 -15.91 -68.79 17.54
N GLY A 40 -16.64 -68.18 16.61
CA GLY A 40 -16.59 -66.74 16.34
C GLY A 40 -17.63 -65.90 17.10
N PHE A 41 -17.64 -65.89 18.43
CA PHE A 41 -18.30 -64.82 19.21
C PHE A 41 -17.44 -63.53 19.27
N GLY A 42 -16.79 -63.18 18.15
CA GLY A 42 -15.97 -61.99 18.03
C GLY A 42 -16.84 -60.73 18.00
N LYS A 43 -16.50 -59.76 18.87
CA LYS A 43 -17.08 -58.41 18.92
C LYS A 43 -17.11 -57.80 17.50
N TYR A 44 -18.26 -57.22 17.10
CA TYR A 44 -18.37 -56.46 15.85
C TYR A 44 -17.19 -55.48 15.73
N PRO A 45 -16.59 -55.29 14.54
CA PRO A 45 -15.58 -54.27 14.37
C PRO A 45 -16.23 -52.94 14.76
N LYS A 46 -15.64 -52.27 15.75
CA LYS A 46 -16.08 -50.97 16.21
C LYS A 46 -15.33 -49.88 15.46
N CYS A 47 -15.99 -48.73 15.35
CA CYS A 47 -15.32 -47.49 15.02
C CYS A 47 -14.32 -47.15 16.14
N ASN A 48 -13.07 -46.85 15.76
CA ASN A 48 -12.04 -46.51 16.75
C ASN A 48 -12.34 -45.17 17.45
N GLN A 49 -13.03 -44.26 16.76
CA GLN A 49 -13.38 -42.93 17.26
C GLN A 49 -14.63 -42.94 18.14
N HIS A 50 -15.71 -43.57 17.67
CA HIS A 50 -17.02 -43.51 18.33
C HIS A 50 -17.37 -44.75 19.15
N GLN A 51 -16.56 -45.81 19.08
CA GLN A 51 -16.81 -47.09 19.77
C GLN A 51 -18.15 -47.78 19.40
N LEU A 52 -18.82 -47.30 18.34
CA LEU A 52 -20.04 -47.87 17.78
C LEU A 52 -19.72 -49.04 16.83
N PRO A 53 -20.55 -50.11 16.79
CA PRO A 53 -20.43 -51.16 15.77
C PRO A 53 -20.52 -50.57 14.36
N LEU A 54 -19.66 -51.03 13.44
CA LEU A 54 -19.73 -50.64 12.04
C LEU A 54 -20.94 -51.32 11.35
N VAL A 55 -21.59 -50.61 10.44
CA VAL A 55 -22.77 -51.06 9.67
C VAL A 55 -22.38 -51.19 8.20
N TYR A 56 -22.92 -52.18 7.49
CA TYR A 56 -22.60 -52.38 6.08
C TYR A 56 -23.14 -51.24 5.20
N VAL A 57 -22.37 -50.88 4.18
CA VAL A 57 -22.70 -49.71 3.33
C VAL A 57 -24.04 -49.89 2.63
N ASP A 58 -24.31 -51.09 2.09
CA ASP A 58 -25.56 -51.42 1.41
C ASP A 58 -26.79 -51.40 2.32
N GLU A 59 -26.60 -51.45 3.64
CA GLU A 59 -27.67 -51.38 4.63
C GLU A 59 -27.91 -49.95 5.13
N ARG A 60 -26.89 -49.08 5.06
CA ARG A 60 -26.92 -47.74 5.69
C ARG A 60 -27.11 -46.58 4.71
N ILE A 61 -26.64 -46.72 3.48
CA ILE A 61 -26.61 -45.61 2.50
C ILE A 61 -28.01 -45.08 2.16
N GLY A 62 -29.03 -45.93 2.16
CA GLY A 62 -30.43 -45.52 1.94
C GLY A 62 -30.97 -44.59 3.03
N GLU A 63 -30.62 -44.81 4.30
CA GLU A 63 -31.00 -43.92 5.40
C GLU A 63 -30.35 -42.53 5.25
N ILE A 64 -29.09 -42.51 4.83
CA ILE A 64 -28.32 -41.27 4.61
C ILE A 64 -28.95 -40.44 3.50
N VAL A 65 -29.23 -41.06 2.35
CA VAL A 65 -29.90 -40.37 1.25
C VAL A 65 -31.31 -39.93 1.66
N GLY A 66 -32.01 -40.72 2.47
CA GLY A 66 -33.29 -40.31 3.04
C GLY A 66 -33.20 -39.07 3.94
N ALA A 67 -32.19 -38.97 4.81
CA ALA A 67 -31.93 -37.77 5.62
C ALA A 67 -31.54 -36.57 4.77
N ALA A 68 -30.74 -36.78 3.72
CA ALA A 68 -30.35 -35.74 2.78
C ALA A 68 -31.56 -35.17 2.01
N LEU A 69 -32.46 -36.05 1.56
CA LEU A 69 -33.71 -35.64 0.90
C LEU A 69 -34.63 -34.87 1.87
N ALA A 70 -34.74 -35.31 3.12
CA ALA A 70 -35.50 -34.59 4.14
C ALA A 70 -34.90 -33.19 4.40
N CYS A 71 -33.58 -33.08 4.48
CA CYS A 71 -32.87 -31.80 4.63
C CYS A 71 -33.10 -30.84 3.46
N LEU A 72 -32.95 -31.34 2.23
CA LEU A 72 -33.08 -30.52 1.02
C LEU A 72 -34.50 -30.02 0.79
N PHE A 73 -35.50 -30.88 1.02
CA PHE A 73 -36.88 -30.62 0.63
C PHE A 73 -37.81 -30.34 1.81
N ASP A 74 -37.25 -30.02 2.97
CA ASP A 74 -38.01 -29.58 4.14
C ASP A 74 -38.77 -28.28 3.88
N LYS A 75 -39.99 -28.12 4.42
CA LYS A 75 -40.78 -26.89 4.35
C LYS A 75 -40.05 -25.69 4.94
N ALA A 76 -39.17 -25.87 5.92
CA ALA A 76 -38.33 -24.79 6.44
C ALA A 76 -37.29 -24.27 5.42
N GLY A 77 -37.16 -24.90 4.25
CA GLY A 77 -36.41 -24.41 3.10
C GLY A 77 -37.14 -23.43 2.21
N LEU A 78 -38.46 -23.25 2.40
CA LEU A 78 -39.20 -22.20 1.73
C LEU A 78 -38.81 -20.81 2.31
N PRO A 79 -39.02 -19.72 1.55
CA PRO A 79 -38.75 -18.37 2.04
C PRO A 79 -39.48 -18.08 3.37
N PRO A 80 -38.79 -17.51 4.38
CA PRO A 80 -39.44 -17.14 5.64
C PRO A 80 -40.59 -16.16 5.41
N LYS A 81 -41.70 -16.31 6.15
CA LYS A 81 -42.88 -15.44 6.04
C LYS A 81 -42.51 -13.95 6.15
N VAL A 82 -41.66 -13.59 7.11
CA VAL A 82 -41.18 -12.20 7.30
C VAL A 82 -40.53 -11.63 6.03
N LEU A 83 -39.72 -12.45 5.35
CA LEU A 83 -39.07 -12.02 4.11
C LEU A 83 -40.06 -11.93 2.95
N LEU A 84 -41.03 -12.85 2.87
CA LEU A 84 -42.09 -12.79 1.88
C LEU A 84 -42.95 -11.54 2.04
N THR A 85 -43.29 -11.15 3.27
CA THR A 85 -44.02 -9.91 3.57
C THR A 85 -43.24 -8.70 3.08
N LEU A 86 -41.96 -8.60 3.43
CA LEU A 86 -41.09 -7.51 2.97
C LEU A 86 -41.05 -7.38 1.44
N ILE A 87 -40.94 -8.52 0.74
CA ILE A 87 -40.86 -8.55 -0.72
C ILE A 87 -42.21 -8.26 -1.36
N LYS A 88 -43.30 -8.77 -0.78
CA LYS A 88 -44.67 -8.49 -1.24
C LYS A 88 -45.00 -7.00 -1.14
N GLU A 89 -44.59 -6.35 -0.06
CA GLU A 89 -44.81 -4.92 0.17
C GLU A 89 -43.94 -4.04 -0.73
N LYS A 90 -42.62 -4.30 -0.77
CA LYS A 90 -41.68 -3.41 -1.47
C LYS A 90 -41.47 -3.75 -2.95
N PHE A 91 -41.66 -5.02 -3.32
CA PHE A 91 -41.39 -5.53 -4.68
C PHE A 91 -42.50 -6.48 -5.16
N PRO A 92 -43.79 -6.09 -5.13
CA PRO A 92 -44.91 -6.97 -5.45
C PRO A 92 -44.80 -7.62 -6.85
N LYS A 93 -44.30 -6.86 -7.84
CA LYS A 93 -44.09 -7.33 -9.22
C LYS A 93 -43.00 -8.40 -9.32
N GLU A 94 -42.09 -8.45 -8.36
CA GLU A 94 -40.96 -9.39 -8.34
C GLU A 94 -41.21 -10.59 -7.41
N LEU A 95 -42.29 -10.60 -6.62
CA LEU A 95 -42.58 -11.66 -5.65
C LEU A 95 -42.60 -13.05 -6.28
N SER A 96 -43.33 -13.23 -7.38
CA SER A 96 -43.40 -14.54 -8.05
C SER A 96 -42.05 -14.98 -8.60
N MET A 97 -41.24 -14.05 -9.10
CA MET A 97 -39.89 -14.35 -9.60
C MET A 97 -38.98 -14.72 -8.42
N PHE A 98 -39.05 -13.97 -7.32
CA PHE A 98 -38.28 -14.25 -6.11
C PHE A 98 -38.55 -15.65 -5.56
N ILE A 99 -39.83 -16.05 -5.44
CA ILE A 99 -40.21 -17.39 -4.98
C ILE A 99 -39.64 -18.46 -5.92
N LYS A 100 -39.76 -18.29 -7.24
CA LYS A 100 -39.19 -19.23 -8.24
C LYS A 100 -37.67 -19.32 -8.11
N SER A 101 -36.97 -18.20 -8.03
CA SER A 101 -35.51 -18.17 -7.86
C SER A 101 -35.08 -18.81 -6.54
N TRP A 102 -35.84 -18.62 -5.45
CA TRP A 102 -35.54 -19.22 -4.16
C TRP A 102 -35.67 -20.73 -4.20
N VAL A 103 -36.81 -21.25 -4.68
CA VAL A 103 -37.05 -22.69 -4.78
C VAL A 103 -36.01 -23.34 -5.69
N TYR A 104 -35.55 -22.65 -6.75
CA TYR A 104 -34.46 -23.12 -7.59
C TYR A 104 -33.17 -23.23 -6.79
N CYS A 105 -32.83 -22.18 -6.04
CA CYS A 105 -31.65 -22.14 -5.18
C CYS A 105 -31.70 -23.11 -4.00
N ILE A 106 -32.84 -23.69 -3.62
CA ILE A 106 -32.89 -24.81 -2.65
C ILE A 106 -32.03 -25.98 -3.16
N THR A 107 -32.19 -26.34 -4.43
CA THR A 107 -31.52 -27.51 -5.04
C THR A 107 -30.00 -27.33 -5.16
N ILE A 108 -29.49 -26.10 -5.13
CA ILE A 108 -28.07 -25.79 -5.34
C ILE A 108 -27.40 -25.29 -4.05
N GLY A 109 -28.09 -24.43 -3.30
CA GLY A 109 -27.55 -23.70 -2.16
C GLY A 109 -27.79 -24.35 -0.81
N ARG A 110 -28.93 -25.05 -0.62
CA ARG A 110 -29.32 -25.57 0.71
C ARG A 110 -28.47 -26.76 1.15
N GLY A 111 -28.01 -27.62 0.23
CA GLY A 111 -27.23 -28.81 0.61
C GLY A 111 -26.63 -29.68 -0.49
N ALA A 112 -26.89 -29.42 -1.78
CA ALA A 112 -26.35 -30.29 -2.84
C ALA A 112 -24.82 -30.40 -2.89
N PRO A 113 -24.03 -29.31 -2.71
CA PRO A 113 -22.57 -29.41 -2.61
C PRO A 113 -22.11 -30.32 -1.46
N ILE A 114 -22.87 -30.30 -0.36
CA ILE A 114 -22.61 -31.08 0.85
C ILE A 114 -22.83 -32.57 0.57
N ILE A 115 -23.92 -32.92 -0.14
CA ILE A 115 -24.22 -34.30 -0.49
C ILE A 115 -23.27 -34.84 -1.56
N SER A 116 -22.96 -34.05 -2.59
CA SER A 116 -21.98 -34.43 -3.62
C SER A 116 -20.64 -34.77 -2.96
N SER A 117 -20.13 -33.90 -2.11
CA SER A 117 -18.87 -34.11 -1.37
C SER A 117 -18.91 -35.36 -0.49
N TYR A 118 -20.03 -35.62 0.18
CA TYR A 118 -20.24 -36.84 0.97
C TYR A 118 -20.18 -38.09 0.11
N MET A 119 -20.99 -38.13 -0.96
CA MET A 119 -21.11 -39.29 -1.84
C MET A 119 -19.80 -39.58 -2.57
N ASP A 120 -19.07 -38.54 -2.99
CA ASP A 120 -17.74 -38.67 -3.57
C ASP A 120 -16.73 -39.23 -2.56
N SER A 121 -16.74 -38.72 -1.33
CA SER A 121 -15.85 -39.17 -0.26
C SER A 121 -16.12 -40.64 0.11
N LEU A 122 -17.40 -41.01 0.23
CA LEU A 122 -17.81 -42.38 0.50
C LEU A 122 -17.41 -43.30 -0.65
N SER A 123 -17.72 -42.94 -1.90
CA SER A 123 -17.41 -43.75 -3.09
C SER A 123 -15.90 -43.96 -3.24
N ASN A 124 -15.10 -42.91 -3.10
CA ASN A 124 -13.64 -42.99 -3.17
C ASN A 124 -13.07 -43.87 -2.06
N SER A 125 -13.57 -43.71 -0.84
CA SER A 125 -13.12 -44.52 0.30
C SER A 125 -13.55 -45.97 0.17
N TYR A 126 -14.74 -46.23 -0.38
CA TYR A 126 -15.22 -47.56 -0.72
C TYR A 126 -14.30 -48.23 -1.74
N LEU A 127 -13.99 -47.54 -2.84
CA LEU A 127 -13.09 -48.04 -3.89
C LEU A 127 -11.68 -48.33 -3.37
N LYS A 128 -11.16 -47.53 -2.43
CA LYS A 128 -9.85 -47.77 -1.79
C LYS A 128 -9.80 -49.07 -0.98
N GLN A 129 -10.93 -49.55 -0.47
CA GLN A 129 -11.00 -50.82 0.27
C GLN A 129 -11.03 -52.05 -0.65
N ILE A 130 -11.20 -51.85 -1.96
CA ILE A 130 -11.24 -52.90 -2.98
C ILE A 130 -9.84 -53.11 -3.55
N THR A 131 -9.37 -54.36 -3.60
CA THR A 131 -8.06 -54.68 -4.20
C THR A 131 -8.10 -54.60 -5.73
N LYS A 132 -6.94 -54.36 -6.38
CA LYS A 132 -6.81 -54.36 -7.85
C LYS A 132 -7.37 -55.65 -8.51
N LYS A 133 -7.18 -56.80 -7.85
CA LYS A 133 -7.72 -58.10 -8.33
C LYS A 133 -9.24 -58.13 -8.31
N GLN A 134 -9.86 -57.64 -7.23
CA GLN A 134 -11.32 -57.54 -7.10
C GLN A 134 -11.90 -56.55 -8.12
N LEU A 135 -11.25 -55.41 -8.30
CA LEU A 135 -11.65 -54.41 -9.30
C LEU A 135 -11.62 -55.00 -10.72
N LYS A 136 -10.62 -55.83 -11.05
CA LYS A 136 -10.52 -56.51 -12.34
C LYS A 136 -11.67 -57.51 -12.54
N VAL A 137 -12.04 -58.27 -11.51
CA VAL A 137 -13.17 -59.20 -11.55
C VAL A 137 -14.52 -58.47 -11.67
N LEU A 138 -14.68 -57.33 -10.97
CA LEU A 138 -15.90 -56.51 -11.05
C LEU A 138 -16.09 -55.83 -12.42
N LYS A 139 -14.99 -55.55 -13.15
CA LYS A 139 -15.03 -54.96 -14.51
C LYS A 139 -15.28 -55.96 -15.62
N ASP A 140 -14.93 -57.23 -15.40
CA ASP A 140 -15.03 -58.28 -16.41
C ASP A 140 -16.38 -59.00 -16.27
N ASP A 141 -17.43 -58.40 -16.85
CA ASP A 141 -18.82 -58.87 -16.78
C ASP A 141 -18.98 -60.32 -17.29
N THR A 142 -18.07 -60.78 -18.16
CA THR A 142 -18.03 -62.15 -18.68
C THR A 142 -17.64 -63.20 -17.62
N SER A 143 -16.87 -62.79 -16.61
CA SER A 143 -16.38 -63.65 -15.53
C SER A 143 -17.44 -63.89 -14.44
N ILE A 144 -18.36 -62.94 -14.26
CA ILE A 144 -19.49 -63.00 -13.31
C ILE A 144 -20.60 -63.90 -13.87
N LYS A 145 -20.91 -63.79 -15.17
CA LYS A 145 -21.96 -64.58 -15.84
C LYS A 145 -21.62 -66.08 -15.98
N ARG A 146 -20.33 -66.46 -15.99
CA ARG A 146 -19.87 -67.85 -16.18
C ARG A 146 -19.88 -68.73 -14.91
N GLY A 147 -20.58 -68.35 -13.84
CA GLY A 147 -20.86 -69.22 -12.69
C GLY A 147 -19.66 -69.76 -11.90
N ARG A 148 -18.43 -69.25 -12.12
CA ARG A 148 -17.25 -69.70 -11.37
C ARG A 148 -17.44 -69.35 -9.89
N LYS A 149 -17.19 -70.31 -8.98
CA LYS A 149 -17.22 -70.14 -7.50
C LYS A 149 -16.51 -68.87 -6.98
N LYS A 150 -15.57 -68.29 -7.74
CA LYS A 150 -14.88 -67.02 -7.42
C LYS A 150 -15.74 -65.75 -7.60
N GLY A 151 -16.82 -65.80 -8.40
CA GLY A 151 -17.73 -64.67 -8.63
C GLY A 151 -18.62 -64.35 -7.42
N LYS A 152 -19.09 -65.39 -6.70
CA LYS A 152 -19.94 -65.24 -5.50
C LYS A 152 -19.24 -64.52 -4.33
N VAL A 153 -17.91 -64.61 -4.25
CA VAL A 153 -17.11 -64.02 -3.14
C VAL A 153 -17.14 -62.48 -3.15
N PHE A 154 -17.44 -61.86 -4.29
CA PHE A 154 -17.46 -60.40 -4.44
C PHE A 154 -18.86 -59.82 -4.69
N GLU A 155 -19.90 -60.65 -4.55
CA GLU A 155 -21.29 -60.27 -4.81
C GLU A 155 -21.76 -59.19 -3.83
N ALA A 156 -21.49 -59.32 -2.52
CA ALA A 156 -21.81 -58.25 -1.57
C ALA A 156 -21.02 -56.95 -1.77
N ILE A 157 -19.78 -57.00 -2.27
CA ILE A 157 -19.03 -55.78 -2.65
C ILE A 157 -19.70 -55.10 -3.84
N LYS A 158 -20.09 -55.90 -4.85
CA LYS A 158 -20.82 -55.39 -6.02
C LYS A 158 -22.15 -54.77 -5.59
N LYS A 159 -22.93 -55.47 -4.74
CA LYS A 159 -24.18 -54.98 -4.16
C LYS A 159 -24.00 -53.65 -3.43
N GLY A 160 -22.91 -53.46 -2.69
CA GLY A 160 -22.60 -52.18 -2.06
C GLY A 160 -22.33 -51.05 -3.04
N ILE A 161 -21.60 -51.31 -4.13
CA ILE A 161 -21.41 -50.33 -5.22
C ILE A 161 -22.74 -50.02 -5.91
N ASP A 162 -23.50 -51.05 -6.26
CA ASP A 162 -24.79 -50.93 -6.93
C ASP A 162 -25.77 -50.13 -6.07
N GLU A 163 -25.77 -50.34 -4.74
CA GLU A 163 -26.60 -49.59 -3.81
C GLU A 163 -26.15 -48.11 -3.70
N ILE A 164 -24.85 -47.82 -3.67
CA ILE A 164 -24.35 -46.43 -3.73
C ILE A 164 -24.83 -45.75 -5.02
N ILE A 165 -24.69 -46.43 -6.16
CA ILE A 165 -25.12 -45.92 -7.48
C ILE A 165 -26.63 -45.69 -7.48
N LEU A 166 -27.41 -46.65 -6.98
CA LEU A 166 -28.86 -46.56 -6.89
C LEU A 166 -29.30 -45.36 -6.06
N GLN A 167 -28.76 -45.21 -4.84
CA GLN A 167 -29.14 -44.12 -3.95
C GLN A 167 -28.67 -42.76 -4.47
N TYR A 168 -27.50 -42.69 -5.11
CA TYR A 168 -27.04 -41.46 -5.77
C TYR A 168 -27.94 -41.08 -6.95
N THR A 169 -28.30 -42.06 -7.77
CA THR A 169 -29.23 -41.87 -8.90
C THR A 169 -30.61 -41.39 -8.41
N ARG A 170 -31.12 -41.98 -7.31
CA ARG A 170 -32.35 -41.55 -6.66
C ARG A 170 -32.29 -40.08 -6.23
N LEU A 171 -31.19 -39.67 -5.58
CA LEU A 171 -30.98 -38.28 -5.20
C LEU A 171 -30.97 -37.34 -6.40
N LEU A 172 -30.22 -37.68 -7.46
CA LEU A 172 -30.13 -36.86 -8.67
C LEU A 172 -31.49 -36.73 -9.37
N LYS A 173 -32.29 -37.80 -9.41
CA LYS A 173 -33.66 -37.76 -9.92
C LYS A 173 -34.54 -36.80 -9.12
N HIS A 174 -34.44 -36.80 -7.79
CA HIS A 174 -35.17 -35.85 -6.96
C HIS A 174 -34.71 -34.41 -7.17
N LEU A 175 -33.39 -34.16 -7.23
CA LEU A 175 -32.85 -32.83 -7.52
C LEU A 175 -33.37 -32.30 -8.86
N ARG A 176 -33.31 -33.14 -9.90
CA ARG A 176 -33.81 -32.81 -11.24
C ARG A 176 -35.31 -32.54 -11.25
N ALA A 177 -36.10 -33.41 -10.61
CA ALA A 177 -37.55 -33.21 -10.52
C ALA A 177 -37.87 -31.88 -9.82
N HIS A 178 -37.19 -31.55 -8.72
CA HIS A 178 -37.41 -30.30 -8.02
C HIS A 178 -36.89 -29.07 -8.80
N SER A 179 -35.85 -29.19 -9.62
CA SER A 179 -35.34 -28.09 -10.44
C SER A 179 -36.13 -27.85 -11.73
N GLU A 180 -36.66 -28.90 -12.36
CA GLU A 180 -37.33 -28.83 -13.68
C GLU A 180 -38.86 -28.90 -13.59
N VAL A 181 -39.43 -29.70 -12.67
CA VAL A 181 -40.89 -29.92 -12.59
C VAL A 181 -41.57 -28.84 -11.77
N LEU A 182 -40.91 -28.35 -10.71
CA LEU A 182 -41.49 -27.29 -9.86
C LEU A 182 -41.24 -25.89 -10.42
N ILE A 183 -40.25 -25.71 -11.29
CA ILE A 183 -39.83 -24.40 -11.79
C ILE A 183 -39.40 -24.51 -13.24
N ASN A 184 -39.92 -23.63 -14.08
CA ASN A 184 -39.40 -23.42 -15.42
C ASN A 184 -38.09 -22.61 -15.33
N THR A 185 -36.95 -23.25 -15.53
CA THR A 185 -35.62 -22.60 -15.43
C THR A 185 -35.42 -21.48 -16.46
N GLN A 186 -36.16 -21.49 -17.57
CA GLN A 186 -36.11 -20.43 -18.59
C GLN A 186 -36.76 -19.13 -18.09
N GLU A 187 -37.61 -19.20 -17.07
CA GLU A 187 -38.28 -18.03 -16.48
C GLU A 187 -37.48 -17.40 -15.33
N LEU A 188 -36.30 -17.95 -15.00
CA LEU A 188 -35.45 -17.43 -13.95
C LEU A 188 -34.74 -16.16 -14.42
N LEU A 189 -35.10 -15.04 -13.81
CA LEU A 189 -34.46 -13.76 -14.03
C LEU A 189 -33.59 -13.37 -12.82
N PRO A 190 -32.49 -12.63 -13.06
CA PRO A 190 -31.71 -12.07 -11.97
C PRO A 190 -32.57 -11.10 -11.14
N LEU A 191 -32.47 -11.18 -9.81
CA LEU A 191 -33.14 -10.24 -8.89
C LEU A 191 -32.78 -8.79 -9.27
N SER A 192 -33.73 -7.86 -9.19
CA SER A 192 -33.45 -6.43 -9.41
C SER A 192 -32.47 -5.88 -8.38
N THR A 193 -31.84 -4.74 -8.69
CA THR A 193 -30.92 -4.10 -7.75
C THR A 193 -31.61 -3.73 -6.43
N GLY A 194 -32.86 -3.25 -6.49
CA GLY A 194 -33.63 -2.90 -5.30
C GLY A 194 -33.91 -4.12 -4.43
N LEU A 195 -34.38 -5.21 -5.04
CA LEU A 195 -34.66 -6.45 -4.32
C LEU A 195 -33.38 -7.07 -3.73
N ARG A 196 -32.26 -7.03 -4.44
CA ARG A 196 -30.95 -7.48 -3.91
C ARG A 196 -30.52 -6.66 -2.70
N ASN A 197 -30.69 -5.35 -2.71
CA ASN A 197 -30.30 -4.49 -1.59
C ASN A 197 -31.16 -4.77 -0.36
N ALA A 198 -32.49 -4.86 -0.52
CA ALA A 198 -33.39 -5.22 0.57
C ALA A 198 -33.09 -6.61 1.13
N PHE A 199 -32.75 -7.56 0.26
CA PHE A 199 -32.38 -8.91 0.65
C PHE A 199 -31.02 -8.95 1.39
N ASN A 200 -30.03 -8.17 0.97
CA ASN A 200 -28.76 -8.00 1.67
C ASN A 200 -28.95 -7.39 3.06
N ALA A 201 -29.76 -6.34 3.18
CA ALA A 201 -30.04 -5.70 4.47
C ALA A 201 -30.73 -6.67 5.44
N TRP A 202 -31.73 -7.41 4.97
CA TRP A 202 -32.39 -8.46 5.75
C TRP A 202 -31.39 -9.53 6.21
N LEU A 203 -30.48 -9.96 5.31
CA LEU A 203 -29.44 -10.94 5.63
C LEU A 203 -28.48 -10.46 6.72
N GLU A 204 -28.06 -9.20 6.68
CA GLU A 204 -27.17 -8.63 7.68
C GLU A 204 -27.80 -8.64 9.08
N VAL A 205 -29.09 -8.31 9.18
CA VAL A 205 -29.85 -8.37 10.43
C VAL A 205 -29.97 -9.81 10.93
N SER A 206 -30.44 -10.74 10.08
CA SER A 206 -30.58 -12.16 10.46
C SER A 206 -29.24 -12.83 10.79
N SER A 207 -28.12 -12.32 10.26
CA SER A 207 -26.79 -12.85 10.57
C SER A 207 -26.27 -12.44 11.96
N LYS A 208 -26.73 -11.32 12.53
CA LYS A 208 -26.33 -10.83 13.86
C LYS A 208 -27.02 -11.60 14.99
N GLU A 209 -28.29 -11.98 14.82
CA GLU A 209 -29.03 -12.81 15.78
C GLU A 209 -28.39 -14.21 16.00
N LYS A 210 -27.63 -14.70 15.01
CA LYS A 210 -26.89 -15.97 15.07
C LYS A 210 -25.84 -16.01 16.18
N THR A 211 -25.28 -14.85 16.56
CA THR A 211 -24.21 -14.77 17.56
C THR A 211 -24.71 -15.05 18.98
N ASP A 212 -26.02 -14.94 19.21
CA ASP A 212 -26.60 -15.05 20.54
C ASP A 212 -27.13 -16.45 20.87
N LEU A 213 -27.68 -17.19 19.88
CA LEU A 213 -28.04 -18.61 20.06
C LEU A 213 -26.83 -19.52 20.35
N LEU A 214 -25.66 -19.17 19.80
CA LEU A 214 -24.40 -19.89 20.02
C LEU A 214 -23.80 -19.72 21.42
N LYS A 215 -24.34 -18.81 22.24
CA LYS A 215 -23.97 -18.67 23.65
C LYS A 215 -24.83 -19.55 24.56
N ILE A 216 -26.02 -19.93 24.10
CA ILE A 216 -27.00 -20.72 24.87
C ILE A 216 -26.63 -22.22 24.88
N GLU A 217 -25.92 -22.71 23.84
CA GLU A 217 -25.42 -24.11 23.75
C GLU A 217 -24.49 -24.52 24.92
N GLU A 218 -23.90 -23.57 25.65
CA GLU A 218 -23.00 -23.87 26.77
C GLU A 218 -23.72 -23.98 28.13
N GLU A 219 -25.02 -23.64 28.23
CA GLU A 219 -25.69 -23.47 29.54
C GLU A 219 -27.01 -24.24 29.75
N GLN A 220 -27.69 -24.79 28.72
CA GLN A 220 -29.00 -25.47 28.90
C GLN A 220 -29.29 -26.66 27.94
N ASP A 221 -30.17 -27.57 28.37
CA ASP A 221 -30.79 -28.62 27.54
C ASP A 221 -31.76 -27.99 26.51
N ILE A 222 -31.31 -27.85 25.27
CA ILE A 222 -32.08 -27.24 24.17
C ILE A 222 -33.04 -28.27 23.55
N PRO A 223 -34.35 -27.97 23.41
CA PRO A 223 -35.30 -28.84 22.70
C PRO A 223 -34.90 -29.13 21.24
N LEU A 224 -35.11 -30.36 20.77
CA LEU A 224 -34.71 -30.78 19.42
C LEU A 224 -35.30 -29.91 18.29
N SER A 225 -36.49 -29.34 18.50
CA SER A 225 -37.11 -28.38 17.58
C SER A 225 -36.30 -27.09 17.43
N GLN A 226 -35.76 -26.54 18.53
CA GLN A 226 -34.91 -25.35 18.49
C GLN A 226 -33.54 -25.66 17.86
N VAL A 227 -33.02 -26.86 18.07
CA VAL A 227 -31.83 -27.35 17.36
C VAL A 227 -32.10 -27.40 15.85
N LYS A 228 -33.26 -27.93 15.44
CA LYS A 228 -33.66 -27.95 14.02
C LYS A 228 -33.69 -26.54 13.42
N ASP A 229 -34.31 -25.58 14.10
CA ASP A 229 -34.38 -24.18 13.63
C ASP A 229 -32.99 -23.58 13.40
N TYR A 230 -32.03 -23.87 14.29
CA TYR A 230 -30.64 -23.44 14.13
C TYR A 230 -29.99 -24.04 12.87
N TYR A 231 -30.16 -25.34 12.63
CA TYR A 231 -29.64 -26.01 11.45
C TYR A 231 -30.32 -25.52 10.15
N ASP A 232 -31.63 -25.30 10.15
CA ASP A 232 -32.39 -24.74 9.02
C ASP A 232 -31.87 -23.36 8.62
N ARG A 233 -31.61 -22.48 9.59
CA ARG A 233 -31.00 -21.16 9.35
C ARG A 233 -29.65 -21.28 8.67
N ILE A 234 -28.80 -22.20 9.13
CA ILE A 234 -27.47 -22.44 8.53
C ILE A 234 -27.58 -22.87 7.06
N LEU A 235 -28.53 -23.75 6.74
CA LEU A 235 -28.73 -24.24 5.37
C LEU A 235 -29.32 -23.17 4.46
N ASN A 236 -30.27 -22.39 4.96
CA ASN A 236 -30.88 -21.29 4.22
C ASN A 236 -29.86 -20.21 3.81
N LEU A 237 -28.81 -19.96 4.60
CA LEU A 237 -27.70 -19.07 4.19
C LEU A 237 -27.06 -19.46 2.85
N GLY A 238 -27.03 -20.76 2.54
CA GLY A 238 -26.53 -21.26 1.27
C GLY A 238 -27.44 -20.90 0.09
N ILE A 239 -28.76 -20.97 0.28
CA ILE A 239 -29.76 -20.50 -0.70
C ILE A 239 -29.54 -19.01 -0.97
N TYR A 240 -29.33 -18.20 0.08
CA TYR A 240 -29.16 -16.75 -0.06
C TYR A 240 -27.92 -16.40 -0.86
N SER A 241 -26.82 -17.12 -0.60
CA SER A 241 -25.57 -16.94 -1.34
C SER A 241 -25.78 -17.22 -2.83
N CYS A 242 -26.51 -18.31 -3.15
CA CYS A 242 -26.84 -18.65 -4.52
C CYS A 242 -27.72 -17.60 -5.21
N LEU A 243 -28.75 -17.08 -4.53
CA LEU A 243 -29.62 -16.02 -5.06
C LEU A 243 -28.85 -14.74 -5.42
N LEU A 244 -27.79 -14.43 -4.66
CA LEU A 244 -26.93 -13.26 -4.89
C LEU A 244 -25.83 -13.52 -5.92
N GLY A 245 -25.74 -14.74 -6.48
CA GLY A 245 -24.63 -15.14 -7.35
C GLY A 245 -23.29 -15.23 -6.62
N LEU A 246 -23.31 -15.31 -5.29
CA LEU A 246 -22.13 -15.51 -4.47
C LEU A 246 -21.82 -17.01 -4.43
N PRO A 247 -20.52 -17.39 -4.40
CA PRO A 247 -20.19 -18.78 -4.18
C PRO A 247 -20.77 -19.22 -2.82
N PRO A 248 -21.30 -20.46 -2.71
CA PRO A 248 -21.72 -20.99 -1.42
C PRO A 248 -20.57 -20.82 -0.42
N VAL A 249 -20.89 -20.46 0.83
CA VAL A 249 -19.99 -19.92 1.88
C VAL A 249 -18.93 -20.94 2.37
N GLU A 250 -18.23 -21.62 1.47
CA GLU A 250 -17.33 -22.76 1.69
C GLU A 250 -15.88 -22.36 1.88
N LYS A 251 -15.49 -21.14 1.49
CA LYS A 251 -14.07 -20.76 1.44
C LYS A 251 -13.43 -20.51 2.82
N ASN A 252 -14.21 -20.36 3.90
CA ASN A 252 -13.69 -20.24 5.26
C ASN A 252 -13.85 -21.54 6.06
N LYS A 253 -13.14 -22.60 5.65
CA LYS A 253 -13.17 -23.92 6.33
C LYS A 253 -12.84 -23.88 7.83
N LYS A 254 -12.11 -22.86 8.31
CA LYS A 254 -11.68 -22.74 9.71
C LYS A 254 -12.72 -22.16 10.70
N LYS A 255 -13.88 -21.68 10.22
CA LYS A 255 -14.93 -21.10 11.08
C LYS A 255 -16.27 -21.83 11.02
N ARG A 256 -16.36 -22.98 10.33
CA ARG A 256 -17.57 -23.79 10.34
C ARG A 256 -17.58 -24.63 11.63
N ARG A 257 -18.38 -24.20 12.62
CA ARG A 257 -18.63 -24.99 13.84
C ARG A 257 -19.37 -26.31 13.56
N VAL A 258 -20.08 -26.43 12.43
CA VAL A 258 -20.90 -27.60 12.09
C VAL A 258 -20.53 -28.15 10.70
N SER A 259 -20.02 -29.38 10.65
CA SER A 259 -19.58 -30.05 9.42
C SER A 259 -20.76 -30.48 8.54
N ALA A 260 -20.46 -30.83 7.29
CA ALA A 260 -21.41 -31.46 6.36
C ALA A 260 -22.15 -32.65 6.99
N PHE A 261 -21.39 -33.42 7.75
CA PHE A 261 -21.83 -34.66 8.33
C PHE A 261 -22.67 -34.46 9.58
N ASP A 262 -22.30 -33.50 10.43
CA ASP A 262 -23.09 -33.13 11.61
C ASP A 262 -24.50 -32.69 11.20
N ARG A 263 -24.61 -31.98 10.07
CA ARG A 263 -25.91 -31.58 9.49
C ARG A 263 -26.74 -32.78 9.08
N PHE A 264 -26.19 -33.75 8.34
CA PHE A 264 -26.99 -34.90 7.95
C PHE A 264 -27.29 -35.84 9.11
N SER A 265 -26.41 -35.91 10.12
CA SER A 265 -26.70 -36.64 11.36
C SER A 265 -27.89 -36.03 12.07
N ALA A 266 -27.89 -34.70 12.25
CA ALA A 266 -28.99 -33.97 12.85
C ALA A 266 -30.31 -34.16 12.07
N TYR A 267 -30.28 -34.06 10.73
CA TYR A 267 -31.49 -34.27 9.93
C TYR A 267 -31.99 -35.71 9.89
N LEU A 268 -31.13 -36.71 10.11
CA LEU A 268 -31.59 -38.08 10.31
C LEU A 268 -32.39 -38.19 11.62
N GLU A 269 -31.95 -37.51 12.68
CA GLU A 269 -32.67 -37.45 13.96
C GLU A 269 -33.97 -36.66 13.82
N PHE A 270 -33.94 -35.47 13.21
CA PHE A 270 -35.15 -34.67 12.95
C PHE A 270 -36.19 -35.45 12.15
N ARG A 271 -35.75 -36.23 11.16
CA ARG A 271 -36.65 -37.08 10.36
C ARG A 271 -37.27 -38.20 11.18
N LYS A 272 -36.50 -38.83 12.07
CA LYS A 272 -36.99 -39.92 12.96
C LYS A 272 -38.02 -39.40 13.97
N GLU A 273 -37.80 -38.18 14.46
CA GLU A 273 -38.72 -37.50 15.38
C GLU A 273 -39.84 -36.73 14.64
N HIS A 274 -40.05 -36.99 13.35
CA HIS A 274 -41.09 -36.35 12.53
C HIS A 274 -41.08 -34.81 12.52
N LEU A 275 -39.91 -34.20 12.77
CA LEU A 275 -39.72 -32.74 12.74
C LEU A 275 -39.50 -32.20 11.32
N THR A 276 -39.32 -33.06 10.33
CA THR A 276 -39.15 -32.68 8.93
C THR A 276 -40.42 -32.92 8.12
N GLU A 277 -40.84 -31.94 7.33
CA GLU A 277 -41.99 -32.06 6.44
C GLU A 277 -41.60 -31.67 5.02
N LYS A 278 -41.91 -32.52 4.03
CA LYS A 278 -41.55 -32.23 2.64
C LYS A 278 -42.49 -31.17 2.04
N PHE A 279 -41.95 -30.10 1.44
CA PHE A 279 -42.79 -29.15 0.70
C PHE A 279 -43.30 -29.71 -0.64
N THR A 280 -44.50 -29.28 -1.01
CA THR A 280 -45.26 -29.66 -2.21
C THR A 280 -45.37 -28.49 -3.19
N LYS A 281 -45.95 -28.73 -4.37
CA LYS A 281 -46.28 -27.67 -5.32
C LYS A 281 -47.33 -26.70 -4.76
N SER A 282 -48.31 -27.22 -4.01
CA SER A 282 -49.33 -26.41 -3.32
C SER A 282 -48.67 -25.45 -2.33
N ASP A 283 -47.73 -25.92 -1.50
CA ASP A 283 -47.04 -25.07 -0.53
C ASP A 283 -46.33 -23.89 -1.22
N ILE A 284 -45.79 -24.07 -2.44
CA ILE A 284 -45.14 -23.01 -3.24
C ILE A 284 -46.18 -22.05 -3.84
N GLU A 285 -47.31 -22.57 -4.31
CA GLU A 285 -48.41 -21.76 -4.84
C GLU A 285 -49.02 -20.89 -3.74
N ASP A 286 -49.20 -21.43 -2.53
CA ASP A 286 -49.71 -20.73 -1.35
C ASP A 286 -48.84 -19.53 -0.94
N LEU A 287 -47.53 -19.56 -1.20
CA LEU A 287 -46.64 -18.43 -0.96
C LEU A 287 -47.00 -17.20 -1.81
N LYS A 288 -47.65 -17.38 -2.95
CA LYS A 288 -48.09 -16.28 -3.83
C LYS A 288 -49.38 -15.64 -3.33
N PHE A 289 -50.25 -16.43 -2.71
CA PHE A 289 -51.65 -16.05 -2.43
C PHE A 289 -51.93 -15.74 -0.96
N ASN A 290 -51.07 -16.13 -0.01
CA ASN A 290 -51.38 -15.96 1.40
C ASN A 290 -51.65 -14.49 1.79
N ASN A 291 -52.86 -14.30 2.30
CA ASN A 291 -53.55 -13.05 2.61
C ASN A 291 -53.20 -12.52 4.00
N HIS A 292 -53.35 -11.20 4.14
CA HIS A 292 -52.98 -10.28 5.23
C HIS A 292 -53.42 -10.58 6.68
N LYS A 293 -53.94 -11.76 7.05
CA LYS A 293 -54.68 -11.90 8.32
C LYS A 293 -53.87 -12.18 9.60
N ASP A 294 -52.60 -12.58 9.54
CA ASP A 294 -51.85 -13.00 10.75
C ASP A 294 -50.73 -12.05 11.21
N ILE A 295 -50.70 -10.79 10.77
CA ILE A 295 -49.54 -9.90 11.04
C ILE A 295 -49.56 -9.25 12.44
N GLN A 296 -50.66 -9.31 13.21
CA GLN A 296 -50.71 -8.60 14.49
C GLN A 296 -50.13 -9.32 15.73
N TYR A 297 -49.68 -10.58 15.65
CA TYR A 297 -49.35 -11.32 16.89
C TYR A 297 -47.90 -11.82 17.07
N VAL A 298 -47.00 -11.70 16.09
CA VAL A 298 -45.72 -12.45 16.21
C VAL A 298 -44.49 -11.62 16.56
N MET A 299 -44.46 -10.29 16.45
CA MET A 299 -43.25 -9.57 16.90
C MET A 299 -43.55 -8.20 17.52
N GLY A 300 -43.30 -8.10 18.82
CA GLY A 300 -43.04 -6.84 19.52
C GLY A 300 -41.74 -6.19 19.05
N ILE A 301 -41.66 -5.86 17.76
CA ILE A 301 -40.64 -4.97 17.21
C ILE A 301 -41.25 -3.57 17.16
N LYS A 302 -40.48 -2.63 17.73
CA LYS A 302 -40.80 -1.21 17.78
C LYS A 302 -41.08 -0.65 16.38
N LYS A 303 -42.01 0.30 16.39
CA LYS A 303 -42.74 0.99 15.32
C LYS A 303 -42.10 0.99 13.92
N GLU A 304 -42.97 0.89 12.92
CA GLU A 304 -42.73 1.10 11.48
C GLU A 304 -41.97 2.40 11.15
N SER A 305 -42.02 3.40 12.04
CA SER A 305 -41.20 4.61 12.01
C SER A 305 -39.69 4.33 12.07
N ASP A 306 -39.26 3.25 12.72
CA ASP A 306 -37.84 2.91 12.88
C ASP A 306 -37.27 2.36 11.56
N ILE A 307 -38.10 1.70 10.74
CA ILE A 307 -37.72 1.21 9.40
C ILE A 307 -37.81 2.33 8.35
N GLN A 308 -38.79 3.24 8.45
CA GLN A 308 -38.89 4.40 7.55
C GLN A 308 -37.80 5.46 7.81
N ASN A 309 -37.41 5.70 9.07
CA ASN A 309 -36.32 6.62 9.40
C ASN A 309 -34.95 6.06 8.96
N MET A 310 -34.74 4.74 9.02
CA MET A 310 -33.52 4.11 8.48
C MET A 310 -33.41 4.19 6.96
N ILE A 311 -34.53 4.29 6.22
CA ILE A 311 -34.53 4.37 4.75
C ILE A 311 -34.40 5.82 4.27
N TYR A 312 -34.86 6.81 5.04
CA TYR A 312 -34.72 8.22 4.68
C TYR A 312 -33.33 8.79 4.99
N GLU A 313 -32.59 8.22 5.95
CA GLU A 313 -31.18 8.60 6.20
C GLU A 313 -30.22 8.05 5.12
N GLU A 314 -30.54 6.96 4.41
CA GLU A 314 -29.65 6.36 3.40
C GLU A 314 -29.64 7.08 2.03
N THR A 315 -30.51 8.07 1.80
CA THR A 315 -30.47 8.87 0.55
C THR A 315 -29.55 10.08 0.60
N TYR A 316 -28.88 10.34 1.73
CA TYR A 316 -27.89 11.42 1.86
C TYR A 316 -26.49 10.99 2.35
N GLU A 317 -26.15 9.70 2.35
CA GLU A 317 -24.78 9.22 2.62
C GLU A 317 -24.18 8.48 1.40
N ILE A 318 -23.83 9.23 0.35
CA ILE A 318 -22.82 8.79 -0.64
C ILE A 318 -21.53 9.63 -0.51
N SER A 319 -21.47 10.57 0.44
CA SER A 319 -20.25 11.34 0.76
C SER A 319 -19.43 10.78 1.92
N ASP A 320 -20.00 9.93 2.79
CA ASP A 320 -19.28 9.37 3.93
C ASP A 320 -19.14 7.84 3.82
N VAL A 321 -18.15 7.40 3.04
CA VAL A 321 -17.47 6.15 3.41
C VAL A 321 -16.80 6.44 4.75
N THR A 322 -17.55 6.20 5.84
CA THR A 322 -17.11 6.55 7.20
C THR A 322 -15.67 6.10 7.41
N GLU A 323 -14.88 7.00 7.96
CA GLU A 323 -13.47 6.81 8.32
C GLU A 323 -13.20 5.44 9.00
N LYS A 324 -14.21 4.87 9.69
CA LYS A 324 -14.20 3.53 10.30
C LYS A 324 -14.09 2.34 9.34
N GLN A 325 -14.51 2.47 8.08
CA GLN A 325 -14.43 1.38 7.08
C GLN A 325 -13.13 1.42 6.26
N ILE A 326 -12.45 2.57 6.20
CA ILE A 326 -11.24 2.80 5.38
C ILE A 326 -9.97 2.25 6.05
N PHE A 327 -9.91 2.30 7.39
CA PHE A 327 -8.77 1.82 8.18
C PHE A 327 -9.14 0.50 8.86
N LEU A 328 -8.45 -0.60 8.54
CA LEU A 328 -8.57 -1.79 9.39
C LEU A 328 -7.84 -1.57 10.70
N LYS A 329 -8.23 -2.41 11.65
CA LYS A 329 -7.68 -2.56 13.00
C LYS A 329 -6.14 -2.68 13.07
N GLY A 330 -5.41 -2.82 11.95
CA GLY A 330 -3.96 -3.00 11.92
C GLY A 330 -3.18 -1.76 12.38
N ALA A 331 -3.41 -0.59 11.77
CA ALA A 331 -2.75 0.66 12.21
C ALA A 331 -3.18 1.06 13.62
N LYS A 332 -4.47 0.82 13.95
CA LYS A 332 -4.99 0.99 15.31
C LYS A 332 -4.25 0.11 16.31
N LEU A 333 -4.04 -1.17 16.02
CA LEU A 333 -3.29 -2.09 16.89
C LEU A 333 -1.87 -1.59 17.15
N VAL A 334 -1.20 -1.03 16.13
CA VAL A 334 0.12 -0.43 16.30
C VAL A 334 0.06 0.80 17.21
N LYS A 335 -0.89 1.71 16.98
CA LYS A 335 -1.14 2.86 17.86
C LYS A 335 -1.37 2.42 19.31
N ASP A 336 -2.25 1.44 19.53
CA ASP A 336 -2.58 0.93 20.86
C ASP A 336 -1.33 0.33 21.53
N THR A 337 -0.49 -0.40 20.77
CA THR A 337 0.80 -0.92 21.28
C THR A 337 1.76 0.20 21.68
N LEU A 338 1.80 1.30 20.92
CA LEU A 338 2.63 2.48 21.25
C LEU A 338 2.10 3.20 22.49
N LEU A 339 0.77 3.31 22.64
CA LEU A 339 0.14 3.84 23.84
C LEU A 339 0.45 3.00 25.08
N ASP A 340 0.42 1.67 24.96
CA ASP A 340 0.79 0.77 26.05
C ASP A 340 2.27 0.95 26.43
N LYS A 341 3.17 1.05 25.44
CA LYS A 341 4.58 1.35 25.69
C LYS A 341 4.79 2.72 26.33
N TYR A 342 4.06 3.74 25.90
CA TYR A 342 4.06 5.04 26.57
C TYR A 342 3.60 4.90 28.03
N ASN A 343 2.52 4.18 28.29
CA ASN A 343 1.99 4.02 29.64
C ASN A 343 2.99 3.31 30.57
N GLN A 344 3.73 2.33 30.04
CA GLN A 344 4.77 1.58 30.75
C GLN A 344 6.05 2.37 30.98
N THR A 345 6.56 3.06 29.96
CA THR A 345 7.90 3.70 29.99
C THR A 345 7.86 5.20 30.30
N LYS A 346 6.69 5.83 30.13
CA LYS A 346 6.48 7.28 30.15
C LYS A 346 7.33 8.05 29.12
N ASN A 347 7.88 7.38 28.10
CA ASN A 347 8.65 8.03 27.04
C ASN A 347 7.72 8.79 26.07
N LYS A 348 7.78 10.12 26.10
CA LYS A 348 6.91 11.02 25.31
C LYS A 348 7.07 10.88 23.79
N ILE A 349 8.19 10.34 23.29
CA ILE A 349 8.41 10.10 21.85
C ILE A 349 7.30 9.23 21.26
N PHE A 350 6.80 8.25 22.02
CA PHE A 350 5.69 7.41 21.56
C PHE A 350 4.41 8.21 21.26
N LEU A 351 4.10 9.24 22.06
CA LEU A 351 2.95 10.12 21.81
C LEU A 351 3.19 11.01 20.59
N SER A 352 4.39 11.58 20.46
CA SER A 352 4.77 12.38 19.29
C SER A 352 4.70 11.55 18.00
N ILE A 353 5.17 10.30 18.00
CA ILE A 353 5.02 9.39 16.85
C ILE A 353 3.53 9.22 16.50
N ILE A 354 2.67 8.98 17.50
CA ILE A 354 1.22 8.81 17.28
C ILE A 354 0.60 10.07 16.67
N GLU A 355 0.96 11.24 17.20
CA GLU A 355 0.49 12.54 16.70
C GLU A 355 0.94 12.78 15.26
N GLN A 356 2.22 12.56 14.96
CA GLN A 356 2.73 12.80 13.60
C GLN A 356 2.17 11.82 12.57
N VAL A 357 1.98 10.55 12.94
CA VAL A 357 1.31 9.59 12.05
C VAL A 357 -0.17 9.94 11.85
N TYR A 358 -0.82 10.54 12.86
CA TYR A 358 -2.18 11.06 12.74
C TYR A 358 -2.25 12.28 11.80
N ASN A 359 -1.29 13.20 11.89
CA ASN A 359 -1.17 14.33 10.97
C ASN A 359 -0.94 13.85 9.53
N LEU A 360 -0.04 12.89 9.33
CA LEU A 360 0.18 12.25 8.03
C LEU A 360 -1.11 11.61 7.50
N LYS A 361 -1.87 10.92 8.35
CA LYS A 361 -3.17 10.33 7.99
C LYS A 361 -4.12 11.41 7.44
N ILE A 362 -4.24 12.55 8.12
CA ILE A 362 -5.09 13.66 7.69
C ILE A 362 -4.64 14.19 6.32
N SER A 363 -3.33 14.39 6.13
CA SER A 363 -2.78 14.85 4.84
C SER A 363 -3.04 13.85 3.71
N LEU A 364 -2.85 12.55 3.96
CA LEU A 364 -3.13 11.49 2.98
C LEU A 364 -4.62 11.42 2.58
N ILE A 365 -5.53 11.75 3.49
CA ILE A 365 -6.97 11.85 3.20
C ILE A 365 -7.25 13.10 2.36
N LYS A 366 -6.67 14.25 2.72
CA LYS A 366 -6.90 15.54 2.05
C LYS A 366 -6.31 15.61 0.64
N GLU A 367 -5.12 15.08 0.42
CA GLU A 367 -4.40 15.25 -0.84
C GLU A 367 -5.01 14.47 -2.01
N ALA A 368 -5.79 13.41 -1.77
CA ALA A 368 -6.50 12.61 -2.79
C ALA A 368 -5.67 12.16 -4.03
N GLU A 369 -4.35 12.37 -4.05
CA GLU A 369 -3.46 12.02 -5.17
C GLU A 369 -3.16 10.52 -5.22
N TYR A 370 -3.35 9.83 -4.10
CA TYR A 370 -3.21 8.40 -4.09
C TYR A 370 -4.51 7.76 -4.57
N PRO A 371 -4.46 6.83 -5.55
CA PRO A 371 -5.63 6.31 -6.26
C PRO A 371 -6.49 5.35 -5.42
N PHE A 372 -6.50 5.50 -4.09
CA PHE A 372 -6.94 4.46 -3.19
C PHE A 372 -8.44 4.50 -2.93
N LEU A 373 -9.10 5.66 -2.89
CA LEU A 373 -10.55 5.77 -2.71
C LEU A 373 -11.10 7.13 -3.20
N LYS A 374 -10.87 7.52 -4.46
CA LYS A 374 -12.12 7.85 -5.17
C LYS A 374 -12.72 6.47 -5.38
N PRO A 375 -13.82 6.05 -4.71
CA PRO A 375 -14.69 5.10 -5.40
C PRO A 375 -14.77 5.72 -6.79
N LYS A 376 -14.19 5.06 -7.80
CA LYS A 376 -14.47 5.45 -9.17
C LYS A 376 -15.97 5.54 -9.10
N LYS A 377 -16.57 6.73 -9.25
CA LYS A 377 -18.00 6.82 -9.53
C LYS A 377 -18.11 5.75 -10.59
N ILE A 378 -18.73 4.62 -10.23
CA ILE A 378 -19.02 3.60 -11.21
C ILE A 378 -20.12 4.33 -11.95
N PHE A 379 -19.72 5.27 -12.82
CA PHE A 379 -20.43 5.59 -14.02
C PHE A 379 -20.74 4.21 -14.50
N ARG A 380 -22.01 3.82 -14.37
CA ARG A 380 -22.56 2.63 -14.97
C ARG A 380 -22.09 2.73 -16.40
N GLN A 381 -20.93 2.14 -16.69
CA GLN A 381 -20.36 2.20 -18.01
C GLN A 381 -21.36 1.33 -18.75
N LYS A 382 -22.21 1.95 -19.58
CA LYS A 382 -22.84 1.24 -20.69
C LYS A 382 -21.74 0.36 -21.26
N LYS A 383 -21.87 -0.97 -21.13
CA LYS A 383 -20.81 -1.97 -21.37
C LYS A 383 -19.96 -1.53 -22.57
N LEU A 384 -18.84 -0.87 -22.28
CA LEU A 384 -17.89 -0.44 -23.31
C LEU A 384 -17.06 -1.65 -23.74
N PHE A 385 -16.90 -2.62 -22.83
CA PHE A 385 -16.25 -3.90 -23.08
C PHE A 385 -17.23 -4.93 -23.65
N SER A 386 -16.73 -5.69 -24.63
CA SER A 386 -17.42 -6.85 -25.20
C SER A 386 -17.74 -7.89 -24.11
N HIS A 387 -18.57 -8.89 -24.41
CA HIS A 387 -18.83 -10.00 -23.48
C HIS A 387 -17.57 -10.76 -23.02
N LYS A 388 -16.42 -10.57 -23.70
CA LYS A 388 -15.13 -11.16 -23.34
C LYS A 388 -14.43 -10.45 -22.16
N GLY A 389 -14.82 -9.21 -21.84
CA GLY A 389 -14.20 -8.41 -20.76
C GLY A 389 -12.83 -7.78 -21.12
N TYR A 390 -12.43 -7.82 -22.39
CA TYR A 390 -11.22 -7.17 -22.91
C TYR A 390 -11.35 -6.84 -24.40
N PHE A 391 -10.43 -6.00 -24.89
CA PHE A 391 -10.21 -5.70 -26.30
C PHE A 391 -8.79 -6.05 -26.71
N THR A 392 -8.63 -6.69 -27.86
CA THR A 392 -7.33 -6.96 -28.48
C THR A 392 -6.99 -5.84 -29.48
N LYS A 393 -5.71 -5.52 -29.63
CA LYS A 393 -5.23 -4.54 -30.61
C LYS A 393 -5.71 -4.94 -32.01
N GLY A 394 -6.45 -4.05 -32.66
CA GLY A 394 -7.09 -4.27 -33.96
C GLY A 394 -8.62 -4.39 -33.90
N GLU A 395 -9.20 -4.66 -32.72
CA GLU A 395 -10.66 -4.65 -32.54
C GLU A 395 -11.24 -3.21 -32.51
N LEU A 396 -12.46 -3.06 -33.03
CA LEU A 396 -13.20 -1.79 -33.00
C LEU A 396 -13.39 -1.33 -31.55
N GLY A 397 -12.95 -0.12 -31.23
CA GLY A 397 -13.01 0.45 -29.87
C GLY A 397 -11.70 0.37 -29.06
N PHE A 398 -10.71 -0.42 -29.48
CA PHE A 398 -9.41 -0.52 -28.79
C PHE A 398 -8.73 0.85 -28.66
N THR A 399 -8.56 1.57 -29.77
CA THR A 399 -7.90 2.88 -29.82
C THR A 399 -8.64 3.93 -28.99
N GLU A 400 -9.98 3.87 -28.98
CA GLU A 400 -10.82 4.79 -28.23
C GLU A 400 -10.66 4.57 -26.72
N ILE A 401 -10.68 3.31 -26.26
CA ILE A 401 -10.52 2.95 -24.85
C ILE A 401 -9.10 3.28 -24.37
N LEU A 402 -8.09 3.00 -25.20
CA LEU A 402 -6.69 3.34 -24.89
C LEU A 402 -6.53 4.85 -24.72
N LYS A 403 -7.05 5.66 -25.64
CA LYS A 403 -7.02 7.14 -25.56
C LYS A 403 -7.77 7.67 -24.35
N LYS A 404 -8.91 7.07 -24.00
CA LYS A 404 -9.74 7.49 -22.86
C LYS A 404 -9.21 6.99 -21.50
N GLY A 405 -8.20 6.10 -21.47
CA GLY A 405 -7.65 5.54 -20.23
C GLY A 405 -8.68 4.78 -19.39
N ARG A 406 -9.67 4.14 -20.03
CA ARG A 406 -10.83 3.53 -19.35
C ARG A 406 -10.63 2.06 -18.96
N SER A 407 -9.51 1.44 -19.31
CA SER A 407 -9.17 0.06 -18.91
C SER A 407 -8.64 0.01 -17.48
N GLU A 408 -8.94 -1.05 -16.73
CA GLU A 408 -8.30 -1.30 -15.43
C GLU A 408 -6.91 -1.93 -15.58
N ALA A 409 -6.67 -2.63 -16.69
CA ALA A 409 -5.39 -3.23 -16.98
C ALA A 409 -5.12 -3.26 -18.49
N LEU A 410 -3.84 -3.35 -18.85
CA LEU A 410 -3.41 -3.61 -20.20
C LEU A 410 -2.32 -4.68 -20.21
N ILE A 411 -2.31 -5.48 -21.27
CA ILE A 411 -1.21 -6.38 -21.61
C ILE A 411 -0.33 -5.64 -22.60
N TYR A 412 0.97 -5.64 -22.37
CA TYR A 412 1.95 -5.00 -23.25
C TYR A 412 3.09 -5.95 -23.57
N LYS A 413 3.74 -5.68 -24.71
CA LYS A 413 5.01 -6.27 -25.09
C LYS A 413 6.11 -5.22 -25.12
N LEU A 414 7.32 -5.62 -24.76
CA LEU A 414 8.55 -4.87 -25.03
C LEU A 414 9.41 -5.74 -25.95
N ARG A 415 9.66 -5.30 -27.18
CA ARG A 415 10.61 -5.99 -28.08
C ARG A 415 11.96 -5.28 -28.00
N CYS A 416 13.04 -6.03 -27.81
CA CYS A 416 14.39 -5.50 -27.84
C CYS A 416 15.02 -5.79 -29.21
N ASP A 417 15.38 -4.74 -29.94
CA ASP A 417 16.12 -4.82 -31.20
C ASP A 417 17.49 -4.14 -31.01
N LEU A 418 18.35 -4.79 -30.23
CA LEU A 418 19.71 -4.34 -29.97
C LEU A 418 20.70 -5.14 -30.84
N PRO A 419 21.28 -4.55 -31.90
CA PRO A 419 22.11 -5.28 -32.87
C PRO A 419 23.33 -5.92 -32.20
N LYS A 420 23.68 -7.15 -32.60
CA LYS A 420 24.86 -7.90 -32.11
C LYS A 420 24.83 -8.29 -30.61
N PHE A 421 23.68 -8.13 -29.93
CA PHE A 421 23.48 -8.62 -28.56
C PHE A 421 22.55 -9.85 -28.52
N PRO A 422 22.66 -10.71 -27.49
CA PRO A 422 21.82 -11.91 -27.35
C PRO A 422 20.32 -11.60 -27.19
N TYR A 423 19.98 -10.33 -26.93
CA TYR A 423 18.62 -9.84 -26.73
C TYR A 423 17.94 -9.35 -28.01
N ASN A 424 18.62 -9.35 -29.15
CA ASN A 424 18.05 -8.89 -30.42
C ASN A 424 16.81 -9.72 -30.83
N GLY A 425 15.72 -9.04 -31.19
CA GLY A 425 14.43 -9.63 -31.53
C GLY A 425 13.69 -10.28 -30.35
N LYS A 426 14.22 -10.22 -29.12
CA LYS A 426 13.63 -10.89 -27.96
C LYS A 426 12.45 -10.07 -27.41
N ILE A 427 11.41 -10.77 -26.96
CA ILE A 427 10.16 -10.16 -26.49
C ILE A 427 9.98 -10.41 -25.00
N TYR A 428 9.54 -9.37 -24.30
CA TYR A 428 8.97 -9.43 -22.97
C TYR A 428 7.45 -9.21 -23.05
N ILE A 429 6.66 -10.00 -22.33
CA ILE A 429 5.23 -9.77 -22.11
C ILE A 429 5.01 -9.38 -20.65
N GLY A 430 4.21 -8.35 -20.41
CA GLY A 430 3.83 -7.92 -19.07
C GLY A 430 2.42 -7.37 -18.99
N ILE A 431 1.94 -7.19 -17.75
CA ILE A 431 0.67 -6.52 -17.44
C ILE A 431 0.87 -5.30 -16.56
N THR A 432 -0.02 -4.33 -16.70
CA THR A 432 -0.02 -3.13 -15.85
C THR A 432 -1.41 -2.52 -15.74
N GLY A 433 -1.75 -1.99 -14.57
CA GLY A 433 -2.94 -1.13 -14.38
C GLY A 433 -2.65 0.35 -14.64
N ARG A 434 -1.40 0.69 -15.00
CA ARG A 434 -0.94 2.04 -15.33
C ARG A 434 -0.83 2.21 -16.84
N SER A 435 -0.58 3.43 -17.31
CA SER A 435 -0.24 3.65 -18.72
C SER A 435 1.06 2.92 -19.09
N LEU A 436 1.17 2.51 -20.37
CA LEU A 436 2.39 1.88 -20.88
C LEU A 436 3.62 2.77 -20.69
N LYS A 437 3.48 4.08 -20.89
CA LYS A 437 4.55 5.07 -20.66
C LYS A 437 5.05 5.05 -19.22
N THR A 438 4.15 5.05 -18.25
CA THR A 438 4.51 4.98 -16.82
C THR A 438 5.18 3.65 -16.48
N ARG A 439 4.64 2.54 -17.00
CA ARG A 439 5.22 1.23 -16.74
C ARG A 439 6.61 1.07 -17.36
N PHE A 440 6.81 1.61 -18.56
CA PHE A 440 8.11 1.58 -19.22
C PHE A 440 9.15 2.42 -18.45
N LYS A 441 8.75 3.61 -17.97
CA LYS A 441 9.57 4.42 -17.06
C LYS A 441 10.04 3.65 -15.82
N GLU A 442 9.15 2.87 -15.20
CA GLU A 442 9.49 2.03 -14.05
C GLU A 442 10.54 0.96 -14.40
N HIS A 443 10.40 0.28 -15.54
CA HIS A 443 11.39 -0.71 -15.99
C HIS A 443 12.76 -0.08 -16.22
N VAL A 444 12.81 1.10 -16.83
CA VAL A 444 14.07 1.83 -17.06
C VAL A 444 14.72 2.25 -15.74
N THR A 445 13.93 2.79 -14.81
CA THR A 445 14.45 3.19 -13.48
C THR A 445 14.95 1.98 -12.69
N ALA A 446 14.23 0.86 -12.73
CA ALA A 446 14.64 -0.38 -12.08
C ALA A 446 15.93 -0.96 -12.69
N ALA A 447 16.05 -0.94 -14.02
CA ALA A 447 17.26 -1.41 -14.70
C ALA A 447 18.49 -0.57 -14.35
N ILE A 448 18.37 0.76 -14.27
CA ILE A 448 19.49 1.64 -13.85
C ILE A 448 19.92 1.34 -12.41
N ARG A 449 18.95 1.21 -11.50
CA ARG A 449 19.20 0.96 -10.06
C ARG A 449 19.87 -0.38 -9.77
N GLU A 450 19.47 -1.44 -10.47
CA GLU A 450 20.09 -2.75 -10.26
C GLU A 450 21.54 -2.80 -10.77
N CYS A 451 21.97 -1.86 -11.64
CA CYS A 451 23.32 -1.83 -12.24
C CYS A 451 24.38 -1.43 -11.23
N ASP A 452 24.08 -0.38 -10.49
CA ASP A 452 24.92 0.16 -9.44
C ASP A 452 25.27 -0.90 -8.38
N ARG A 453 24.28 -1.69 -7.95
CA ARG A 453 24.47 -2.79 -6.98
C ARG A 453 25.43 -3.88 -7.44
N THR A 454 25.76 -3.93 -8.73
CA THR A 454 26.59 -4.98 -9.35
C THR A 454 27.90 -4.45 -9.95
N TYR A 455 28.31 -3.23 -9.61
CA TYR A 455 29.57 -2.62 -10.08
C TYR A 455 29.78 -2.72 -11.60
N ASN A 456 28.76 -2.33 -12.38
CA ASN A 456 28.79 -2.39 -13.85
C ASN A 456 29.07 -3.78 -14.47
N THR A 457 28.87 -4.87 -13.72
CA THR A 457 28.88 -6.23 -14.25
C THR A 457 27.46 -6.80 -14.25
N PRO A 458 26.72 -6.72 -15.37
CA PRO A 458 25.36 -7.24 -15.48
C PRO A 458 25.35 -8.78 -15.40
N GLY A 459 25.48 -9.33 -14.20
CA GLY A 459 25.76 -10.76 -13.99
C GLY A 459 24.74 -11.46 -13.08
N VAL A 460 24.74 -11.17 -11.77
CA VAL A 460 24.00 -11.95 -10.78
C VAL A 460 22.92 -11.09 -10.12
N GLY A 461 21.64 -11.41 -10.37
CA GLY A 461 20.47 -10.71 -9.81
C GLY A 461 19.62 -9.93 -10.82
N TYR A 462 20.11 -9.82 -12.05
CA TYR A 462 19.48 -9.10 -13.14
C TYR A 462 18.44 -9.92 -13.90
N THR A 463 17.25 -9.36 -14.11
CA THR A 463 16.30 -10.00 -15.03
C THR A 463 16.74 -9.82 -16.48
N LYS A 464 16.44 -10.80 -17.35
CA LYS A 464 16.73 -10.71 -18.81
C LYS A 464 16.24 -9.38 -19.42
N LEU A 465 15.07 -8.88 -19.00
CA LEU A 465 14.54 -7.59 -19.44
C LEU A 465 15.42 -6.42 -19.00
N TYR A 466 15.85 -6.39 -17.73
CA TYR A 466 16.67 -5.30 -17.21
C TYR A 466 18.06 -5.27 -17.85
N LEU A 467 18.63 -6.43 -18.17
CA LEU A 467 19.85 -6.54 -18.95
C LEU A 467 19.69 -5.95 -20.34
N ALA A 468 18.59 -6.29 -21.02
CA ALA A 468 18.29 -5.73 -22.34
C ALA A 468 18.16 -4.20 -22.30
N ILE A 469 17.50 -3.64 -21.27
CA ILE A 469 17.35 -2.19 -21.10
C ILE A 469 18.71 -1.53 -20.77
N ALA A 470 19.47 -2.06 -19.82
CA ALA A 470 20.77 -1.52 -19.44
C ALA A 470 21.76 -1.53 -20.62
N ASN A 471 21.85 -2.64 -21.35
CA ASN A 471 22.69 -2.73 -22.55
C ASN A 471 22.24 -1.77 -23.66
N SER A 472 20.92 -1.54 -23.79
CA SER A 472 20.41 -0.54 -24.74
C SER A 472 20.84 0.88 -24.36
N LEU A 473 20.84 1.21 -23.06
CA LEU A 473 21.30 2.50 -22.55
C LEU A 473 22.81 2.70 -22.75
N ILE A 474 23.61 1.66 -22.46
CA ILE A 474 25.07 1.66 -22.69
C ILE A 474 25.37 1.85 -24.17
N HIS A 475 24.64 1.15 -25.05
CA HIS A 475 24.84 1.22 -26.48
C HIS A 475 24.60 2.63 -27.05
N VAL A 476 23.66 3.39 -26.48
CA VAL A 476 23.41 4.79 -26.87
C VAL A 476 24.30 5.79 -26.12
N GLY A 477 25.32 5.32 -25.40
CA GLY A 477 26.37 6.15 -24.80
C GLY A 477 26.14 6.56 -23.34
N TRP A 478 25.15 6.01 -22.64
CA TRP A 478 24.99 6.29 -21.21
C TRP A 478 25.96 5.48 -20.36
N ASN A 479 26.71 6.16 -19.49
CA ASN A 479 27.35 5.53 -18.34
C ASN A 479 26.30 5.37 -17.23
N ILE A 480 25.92 4.11 -16.92
CA ILE A 480 24.81 3.81 -16.02
C ILE A 480 25.10 4.21 -14.57
N GLU A 481 26.34 4.07 -14.12
CA GLU A 481 26.81 4.47 -12.78
C GLU A 481 26.68 5.99 -12.60
N LEU A 482 27.29 6.77 -13.50
CA LEU A 482 27.16 8.24 -13.48
C LEU A 482 25.70 8.68 -13.62
N LEU A 483 24.91 7.96 -14.42
CA LEU A 483 23.50 8.25 -14.57
C LEU A 483 22.73 7.99 -13.27
N TYR A 484 23.04 6.91 -12.56
CA TYR A 484 22.41 6.57 -11.29
C TYR A 484 22.77 7.60 -10.20
N ASP A 485 24.05 7.94 -10.05
CA ASP A 485 24.52 8.97 -9.11
C ASP A 485 23.86 10.32 -9.39
N LYS A 486 23.77 10.69 -10.66
CA LYS A 486 23.08 11.91 -11.09
C LYS A 486 21.59 11.84 -10.79
N MET A 487 20.94 10.70 -11.01
CA MET A 487 19.53 10.50 -10.67
C MET A 487 19.26 10.53 -9.16
N ARG A 488 20.24 10.17 -8.32
CA ARG A 488 20.14 10.24 -6.85
C ARG A 488 20.35 11.66 -6.33
N SER A 489 21.26 12.43 -6.94
CA SER A 489 21.59 13.80 -6.51
C SER A 489 20.58 14.86 -6.95
N ILE A 490 19.71 14.58 -7.93
CA ILE A 490 18.69 15.52 -8.41
C ILE A 490 17.28 15.10 -7.99
N THR A 491 16.41 16.07 -7.71
CA THR A 491 15.01 15.83 -7.31
C THR A 491 14.02 16.58 -8.21
N GLY A 492 12.71 16.30 -8.04
CA GLY A 492 11.63 17.03 -8.69
C GLY A 492 11.69 17.07 -10.23
N GLN A 493 11.59 18.27 -10.80
CA GLN A 493 11.51 18.47 -12.26
C GLN A 493 12.79 18.07 -13.00
N GLN A 494 13.96 18.31 -12.40
CA GLN A 494 15.25 17.95 -12.99
C GLN A 494 15.37 16.43 -13.15
N TYR A 495 14.97 15.68 -12.11
CA TYR A 495 14.90 14.22 -12.15
C TYR A 495 14.00 13.72 -13.29
N HIS A 496 12.79 14.28 -13.42
CA HIS A 496 11.87 13.89 -14.48
C HIS A 496 12.36 14.25 -15.88
N THR A 497 13.06 15.37 -16.01
CA THR A 497 13.65 15.80 -17.29
C THR A 497 14.78 14.87 -17.71
N LEU A 498 15.70 14.52 -16.79
CA LEU A 498 16.77 13.56 -17.07
C LEU A 498 16.19 12.20 -17.45
N LEU A 499 15.28 11.67 -16.65
CA LEU A 499 14.67 10.37 -16.90
C LEU A 499 13.88 10.34 -18.23
N TYR A 500 13.23 11.44 -18.61
CA TYR A 500 12.59 11.55 -19.92
C TYR A 500 13.61 11.47 -21.07
N LYS A 501 14.75 12.16 -20.97
CA LYS A 501 15.84 12.08 -21.96
C LYS A 501 16.37 10.65 -22.09
N VAL A 502 16.61 9.99 -20.96
CA VAL A 502 17.09 8.60 -20.88
C VAL A 502 16.09 7.61 -21.50
N ILE A 503 14.80 7.74 -21.19
CA ILE A 503 13.77 6.88 -21.80
C ILE A 503 13.73 7.11 -23.31
N LYS A 504 13.76 8.37 -23.76
CA LYS A 504 13.69 8.72 -25.18
C LYS A 504 14.90 8.26 -26.00
N SER A 505 16.07 8.10 -25.39
CA SER A 505 17.24 7.59 -26.13
C SER A 505 17.14 6.11 -26.49
N ILE A 506 16.28 5.33 -25.83
CA ILE A 506 16.11 3.88 -26.13
C ILE A 506 14.71 3.51 -26.64
N GLU A 507 13.69 4.31 -26.33
CA GLU A 507 12.30 4.10 -26.75
C GLU A 507 12.17 4.17 -28.28
N ASN A 508 11.67 3.11 -28.90
CA ASN A 508 11.56 2.94 -30.36
C ASN A 508 12.87 3.02 -31.14
N VAL A 509 14.01 2.94 -30.43
CA VAL A 509 15.35 2.81 -31.03
C VAL A 509 15.85 1.38 -30.81
N HIS A 510 15.90 0.94 -29.55
CA HIS A 510 16.30 -0.42 -29.17
C HIS A 510 15.22 -1.17 -28.40
N ILE A 511 14.32 -0.46 -27.72
CA ILE A 511 13.20 -1.07 -27.00
C ILE A 511 11.89 -0.51 -27.57
N PHE A 512 11.05 -1.39 -28.10
CA PHE A 512 9.79 -1.07 -28.75
C PHE A 512 8.62 -1.48 -27.85
N PRO A 513 8.08 -0.56 -27.03
CA PRO A 513 6.92 -0.82 -26.19
C PRO A 513 5.63 -0.80 -27.03
N ASP A 514 4.75 -1.80 -26.82
CA ASP A 514 3.47 -1.88 -27.52
C ASP A 514 2.37 -2.48 -26.64
N VAL A 515 1.13 -1.97 -26.73
CA VAL A 515 -0.03 -2.51 -26.01
C VAL A 515 -0.70 -3.58 -26.87
N ILE A 516 -0.91 -4.78 -26.32
CA ILE A 516 -1.53 -5.91 -27.02
C ILE A 516 -3.02 -6.01 -26.69
N GLU A 517 -3.40 -5.86 -25.42
CA GLU A 517 -4.79 -5.99 -24.95
C GLU A 517 -5.14 -4.95 -23.89
N LEU A 518 -6.42 -4.57 -23.83
CA LEU A 518 -7.01 -3.69 -22.82
C LEU A 518 -8.09 -4.47 -22.07
N HIS A 519 -8.01 -4.50 -20.75
CA HIS A 519 -8.88 -5.30 -19.91
C HIS A 519 -9.78 -4.44 -19.03
N GLU A 520 -11.03 -4.88 -18.90
CA GLU A 520 -11.97 -4.34 -17.94
C GLU A 520 -11.51 -4.65 -16.51
N TYR A 521 -10.89 -5.81 -16.29
CA TYR A 521 -10.42 -6.25 -14.98
C TYR A 521 -9.00 -6.82 -15.04
N MET A 522 -8.16 -6.50 -14.08
CA MET A 522 -6.77 -6.97 -14.01
C MET A 522 -6.64 -8.49 -13.83
N ASP A 523 -7.62 -9.17 -13.22
CA ASP A 523 -7.64 -10.65 -13.15
C ASP A 523 -7.70 -11.28 -14.56
N THR A 524 -8.49 -10.71 -15.48
CA THR A 524 -8.57 -11.21 -16.87
C THR A 524 -7.26 -10.98 -17.64
N ALA A 525 -6.56 -9.87 -17.36
CA ALA A 525 -5.25 -9.59 -17.95
C ALA A 525 -4.21 -10.62 -17.53
N HIS A 526 -4.29 -11.14 -16.29
CA HIS A 526 -3.31 -12.10 -15.77
C HIS A 526 -3.33 -13.44 -16.49
N ASP A 527 -4.51 -14.01 -16.72
CA ASP A 527 -4.63 -15.28 -17.43
C ASP A 527 -4.21 -15.14 -18.89
N ARG A 528 -4.47 -13.98 -19.48
CA ARG A 528 -4.05 -13.64 -20.85
C ARG A 528 -2.54 -13.38 -20.95
N GLU A 529 -1.91 -12.82 -19.92
CA GLU A 529 -0.44 -12.71 -19.84
C GLU A 529 0.23 -14.08 -19.88
N LYS A 530 -0.25 -15.04 -19.06
CA LYS A 530 0.25 -16.42 -19.08
C LYS A 530 0.08 -17.02 -20.47
N TYR A 531 -1.10 -16.84 -21.06
CA TYR A 531 -1.37 -17.28 -22.43
C TYR A 531 -0.35 -16.73 -23.42
N TYR A 532 -0.07 -15.42 -23.42
CA TYR A 532 0.91 -14.82 -24.35
C TYR A 532 2.35 -15.26 -24.06
N THR A 533 2.77 -15.32 -22.79
CA THR A 533 4.13 -15.78 -22.44
C THR A 533 4.38 -17.21 -22.89
N LYS A 534 3.37 -18.08 -22.80
CA LYS A 534 3.43 -19.48 -23.26
C LYS A 534 3.40 -19.58 -24.78
N THR A 535 2.41 -18.94 -25.43
CA THR A 535 2.21 -19.01 -26.88
C THR A 535 3.39 -18.40 -27.65
N LEU A 536 3.98 -17.32 -27.15
CA LEU A 536 5.15 -16.67 -27.75
C LEU A 536 6.48 -17.23 -27.23
N ASN A 537 6.44 -18.24 -26.35
CA ASN A 537 7.61 -18.89 -25.74
C ASN A 537 8.65 -17.90 -25.18
N THR A 538 8.20 -16.80 -24.56
CA THR A 538 9.07 -15.70 -24.14
C THR A 538 9.92 -16.02 -22.91
N VAL A 539 9.65 -17.13 -22.23
CA VAL A 539 10.45 -17.62 -21.09
C VAL A 539 11.76 -18.26 -21.56
N LYS A 540 11.66 -19.19 -22.51
CA LYS A 540 12.83 -19.86 -23.08
C LYS A 540 13.55 -18.97 -24.08
N ASN A 541 12.79 -18.37 -25.00
CA ASN A 541 13.32 -17.69 -26.18
C ASN A 541 13.13 -16.17 -26.15
N GLY A 542 12.73 -15.58 -25.03
CA GLY A 542 12.50 -14.14 -24.88
C GLY A 542 13.12 -13.55 -23.61
N LEU A 543 12.52 -12.46 -23.14
CA LEU A 543 12.99 -11.66 -22.01
C LEU A 543 12.21 -11.93 -20.71
N ASN A 544 11.20 -12.81 -20.74
CA ASN A 544 10.53 -13.26 -19.52
C ASN A 544 11.39 -14.31 -18.81
N GLU A 545 11.38 -14.31 -17.48
CA GLU A 545 12.02 -15.37 -16.68
C GLU A 545 11.05 -16.48 -16.28
N TYR A 546 9.77 -16.16 -16.21
CA TYR A 546 8.70 -17.04 -15.76
C TYR A 546 7.45 -16.81 -16.61
N GLU A 547 6.60 -17.84 -16.72
CA GLU A 547 5.28 -17.74 -17.35
C GLU A 547 4.35 -16.88 -16.49
N GLY A 548 3.75 -15.83 -17.08
CA GLY A 548 3.00 -14.79 -16.36
C GLY A 548 3.89 -13.96 -15.44
N GLY A 549 4.26 -12.75 -15.87
CA GLY A 549 5.20 -11.84 -15.22
C GLY A 549 4.90 -11.58 -13.75
N GLY A 550 5.45 -12.41 -12.86
CA GLY A 550 5.56 -12.18 -11.41
C GLY A 550 4.26 -12.02 -10.62
N TYR A 551 3.09 -11.91 -11.28
CA TYR A 551 1.80 -11.60 -10.67
C TYR A 551 1.17 -12.86 -10.06
N LYS A 552 1.81 -13.43 -9.04
CA LYS A 552 1.29 -14.62 -8.31
C LYS A 552 0.15 -14.29 -7.32
N GLY A 553 -0.32 -13.06 -7.27
CA GLY A 553 -1.39 -12.67 -6.35
C GLY A 553 -2.71 -12.55 -7.08
N LYS A 554 -3.72 -13.32 -6.66
CA LYS A 554 -5.11 -12.83 -6.72
C LYS A 554 -5.11 -11.38 -6.22
N HIS A 555 -5.98 -10.52 -6.73
CA HIS A 555 -6.23 -9.20 -6.14
C HIS A 555 -6.76 -9.32 -4.69
N LEU A 556 -5.89 -9.71 -3.77
CA LEU A 556 -6.05 -9.41 -2.37
C LEU A 556 -5.94 -7.89 -2.29
N ARG A 557 -7.11 -7.28 -2.15
CA ARG A 557 -7.25 -5.89 -1.72
C ARG A 557 -6.62 -5.82 -0.34
N LEU A 558 -5.33 -5.47 -0.30
CA LEU A 558 -4.65 -5.17 0.94
C LEU A 558 -5.05 -3.76 1.39
N PRO A 559 -5.12 -3.51 2.69
CA PRO A 559 -5.47 -2.20 3.21
C PRO A 559 -4.26 -1.28 3.12
N LEU A 560 -4.11 -0.61 1.98
CA LEU A 560 -2.91 0.16 1.67
C LEU A 560 -2.73 1.33 2.64
N TYR A 561 -3.81 1.97 3.11
CA TYR A 561 -3.74 2.99 4.16
C TYR A 561 -3.13 2.44 5.45
N ASP A 562 -3.60 1.28 5.93
CA ASP A 562 -3.00 0.69 7.12
C ASP A 562 -1.55 0.30 6.90
N ILE A 563 -1.20 -0.21 5.72
CA ILE A 563 0.19 -0.53 5.39
C ILE A 563 1.05 0.74 5.44
N VAL A 564 0.58 1.84 4.87
CA VAL A 564 1.26 3.14 4.90
C VAL A 564 1.43 3.64 6.33
N LEU A 565 0.35 3.64 7.13
CA LEU A 565 0.41 4.09 8.51
C LEU A 565 1.30 3.17 9.37
N MET A 566 1.26 1.85 9.15
CA MET A 566 2.17 0.92 9.82
C MET A 566 3.63 1.18 9.45
N ILE A 567 3.93 1.53 8.19
CA ILE A 567 5.28 1.96 7.76
C ILE A 567 5.66 3.27 8.45
N ALA A 568 4.75 4.23 8.55
CA ALA A 568 4.97 5.51 9.25
C ALA A 568 5.21 5.32 10.76
N PHE A 569 4.54 4.33 11.37
CA PHE A 569 4.84 3.85 12.72
C PHE A 569 6.16 3.07 12.82
N GLY A 570 6.88 2.89 11.72
CA GLY A 570 8.17 2.20 11.68
C GLY A 570 8.10 0.68 11.57
N MET A 571 6.92 0.06 11.45
CA MET A 571 6.80 -1.39 11.35
C MET A 571 7.55 -1.94 10.15
N ASN A 572 8.26 -3.06 10.32
CA ASN A 572 8.89 -3.75 9.21
C ASN A 572 7.88 -4.62 8.43
N GLN A 573 8.26 -5.05 7.22
CA GLN A 573 7.41 -5.85 6.34
C GLN A 573 6.93 -7.18 6.97
N HIS A 574 7.74 -7.79 7.84
CA HIS A 574 7.38 -9.03 8.53
C HIS A 574 6.28 -8.79 9.58
N GLN A 575 6.40 -7.72 10.36
CA GLN A 575 5.40 -7.31 11.35
C GLN A 575 4.10 -6.92 10.68
N ILE A 576 4.15 -6.11 9.61
CA ILE A 576 2.97 -5.77 8.78
C ILE A 576 2.27 -7.05 8.32
N THR A 577 3.03 -8.02 7.79
CA THR A 577 2.46 -9.31 7.35
C THR A 577 1.79 -10.06 8.51
N ARG A 578 2.40 -10.07 9.71
CA ARG A 578 1.85 -10.74 10.90
C ARG A 578 0.57 -10.06 11.38
N ILE A 579 0.51 -8.73 11.39
CA ILE A 579 -0.68 -7.95 11.74
C ILE A 579 -1.80 -8.20 10.74
N LEU A 580 -1.51 -8.15 9.44
CA LEU A 580 -2.48 -8.46 8.39
C LEU A 580 -3.04 -9.88 8.53
N LYS A 581 -2.20 -10.87 8.82
CA LYS A 581 -2.64 -12.26 9.09
C LYS A 581 -3.58 -12.36 10.29
N LYS A 582 -3.31 -11.62 11.39
CA LYS A 582 -4.21 -11.55 12.56
C LYS A 582 -5.59 -10.98 12.20
N HIS A 583 -5.67 -10.15 11.16
CA HIS A 583 -6.91 -9.60 10.63
C HIS A 583 -7.50 -10.40 9.45
N ASN A 584 -7.18 -11.70 9.35
CA ASN A 584 -7.70 -12.63 8.34
C ASN A 584 -7.27 -12.33 6.89
N PHE A 585 -6.21 -11.53 6.67
CA PHE A 585 -5.59 -11.45 5.35
C PHE A 585 -4.62 -12.63 5.17
N GLU A 586 -4.96 -13.57 4.29
CA GLU A 586 -4.06 -14.65 3.89
C GLU A 586 -2.97 -14.14 2.94
N VAL A 587 -2.00 -13.41 3.48
CA VAL A 587 -0.87 -12.85 2.71
C VAL A 587 0.49 -13.30 3.22
N SER A 588 1.39 -13.54 2.27
CA SER A 588 2.81 -13.78 2.54
C SER A 588 3.59 -12.47 2.59
N ARG A 589 4.78 -12.49 3.20
CA ARG A 589 5.71 -11.34 3.20
C ARG A 589 5.98 -10.87 1.78
N ALA A 590 6.26 -11.80 0.86
CA ALA A 590 6.47 -11.51 -0.56
C ALA A 590 5.27 -10.79 -1.20
N THR A 591 4.04 -11.12 -0.80
CA THR A 591 2.82 -10.46 -1.31
C THR A 591 2.73 -9.01 -0.85
N VAL A 592 2.96 -8.76 0.45
CA VAL A 592 3.03 -7.40 1.01
C VAL A 592 4.13 -6.60 0.33
N GLY A 593 5.31 -7.20 0.12
CA GLY A 593 6.45 -6.56 -0.53
C GLY A 593 6.18 -6.19 -1.98
N LYS A 594 5.57 -7.10 -2.75
CA LYS A 594 5.15 -6.83 -4.12
C LYS A 594 4.11 -5.70 -4.18
N ARG A 595 3.20 -5.61 -3.21
CA ARG A 595 2.20 -4.54 -3.16
C ARG A 595 2.86 -3.20 -2.83
N ILE A 596 3.79 -3.18 -1.89
CA ILE A 596 4.59 -1.99 -1.57
C ILE A 596 5.43 -1.55 -2.78
N MET A 597 6.10 -2.49 -3.45
CA MET A 597 6.83 -2.22 -4.68
C MET A 597 5.91 -1.66 -5.78
N HIS A 598 4.74 -2.26 -5.96
CA HIS A 598 3.77 -1.84 -6.97
C HIS A 598 3.24 -0.42 -6.72
N TYR A 599 2.92 -0.06 -5.47
CA TYR A 599 2.28 1.23 -5.18
C TYR A 599 3.26 2.34 -4.81
N PHE A 600 4.37 2.00 -4.16
CA PHE A 600 5.29 2.96 -3.56
C PHE A 600 6.70 2.91 -4.16
N GLY A 601 6.96 2.04 -5.15
CA GLY A 601 8.26 1.95 -5.83
C GLY A 601 9.26 0.99 -5.16
N GLY A 602 8.97 0.55 -3.94
CA GLY A 602 9.81 -0.39 -3.18
C GLY A 602 9.65 -0.15 -1.69
N TRP A 603 10.27 -1.02 -0.88
CA TRP A 603 10.25 -0.87 0.59
C TRP A 603 11.02 0.38 1.05
N TYR A 604 12.14 0.66 0.38
CA TYR A 604 12.97 1.84 0.64
C TYR A 604 12.19 3.14 0.39
N GLU A 605 11.60 3.26 -0.80
CA GLU A 605 10.82 4.42 -1.23
C GLU A 605 9.59 4.63 -0.35
N ALA A 606 8.96 3.55 0.11
CA ALA A 606 7.85 3.66 1.05
C ALA A 606 8.31 4.24 2.40
N GLN A 607 9.47 3.86 2.91
CA GLN A 607 10.02 4.47 4.12
C GLN A 607 10.40 5.93 3.91
N VAL A 608 11.06 6.27 2.79
CA VAL A 608 11.36 7.67 2.44
C VAL A 608 10.07 8.49 2.35
N LYS A 609 8.98 7.92 1.85
CA LYS A 609 7.73 8.64 1.67
C LYS A 609 6.91 8.82 2.95
N PHE A 610 6.96 7.84 3.85
CA PHE A 610 6.01 7.78 4.98
C PHE A 610 6.66 7.74 6.36
N LEU A 611 7.87 7.19 6.49
CA LEU A 611 8.60 7.13 7.76
C LEU A 611 9.54 8.33 7.94
N LYS A 612 10.26 8.72 6.89
CA LYS A 612 11.19 9.86 6.92
C LYS A 612 10.54 11.15 7.43
N PRO A 613 9.33 11.57 6.98
CA PRO A 613 8.70 12.79 7.48
C PRO A 613 8.39 12.74 8.99
N ILE A 614 8.06 11.56 9.52
CA ILE A 614 7.80 11.36 10.95
C ILE A 614 9.10 11.56 11.74
N ILE A 615 10.20 10.96 11.29
CA ILE A 615 11.51 11.10 11.93
C ILE A 615 11.99 12.54 11.89
N GLU A 616 11.91 13.21 10.73
CA GLU A 616 12.29 14.62 10.59
C GLU A 616 11.48 15.52 11.53
N GLN A 617 10.18 15.26 11.68
CA GLN A 617 9.34 16.05 12.57
C GLN A 617 9.67 15.83 14.06
N LEU A 618 10.04 14.62 14.47
CA LEU A 618 10.51 14.35 15.83
C LEU A 618 11.81 15.12 16.15
N PHE A 619 12.70 15.28 15.18
CA PHE A 619 13.86 16.16 15.36
C PHE A 619 13.46 17.61 15.56
N LEU A 620 12.51 18.11 14.77
CA LEU A 620 12.00 19.47 14.91
C LEU A 620 11.31 19.70 16.26
N GLU A 621 10.78 18.65 16.88
CA GLU A 621 10.25 18.67 18.26
C GLU A 621 11.35 18.62 19.34
N GLY A 622 12.62 18.48 18.96
CA GLY A 622 13.77 18.55 19.86
C GLY A 622 14.23 17.22 20.45
N TYR A 623 13.71 16.08 19.97
CA TYR A 623 14.19 14.77 20.40
C TYR A 623 15.59 14.47 19.87
N GLU A 624 16.45 13.85 20.68
CA GLU A 624 17.77 13.46 20.21
C GLU A 624 17.66 12.26 19.25
N GLY A 625 18.51 12.24 18.22
CA GLY A 625 18.40 11.23 17.17
C GLY A 625 18.61 9.79 17.65
N TYR A 626 19.39 9.61 18.72
CA TYR A 626 19.54 8.30 19.35
C TYR A 626 18.27 7.83 20.04
N GLU A 627 17.50 8.74 20.65
CA GLU A 627 16.22 8.41 21.30
C GLU A 627 15.18 8.02 20.26
N ILE A 628 15.14 8.76 19.14
CA ILE A 628 14.30 8.44 17.99
C ILE A 628 14.67 7.05 17.45
N TYR A 629 15.96 6.81 17.20
CA TYR A 629 16.45 5.51 16.72
C TYR A 629 16.04 4.37 17.63
N ARG A 630 16.32 4.49 18.94
CA ARG A 630 15.99 3.45 19.93
C ARG A 630 14.50 3.20 20.00
N THR A 631 13.70 4.25 19.95
CA THR A 631 12.24 4.13 19.95
C THR A 631 11.74 3.31 18.75
N PHE A 632 12.23 3.60 17.54
CA PHE A 632 11.85 2.83 16.35
C PHE A 632 12.46 1.42 16.29
N GLU A 633 13.67 1.22 16.80
CA GLU A 633 14.29 -0.11 16.96
C GLU A 633 13.45 -0.98 17.92
N ASP A 634 12.97 -0.41 19.02
CA ASP A 634 12.11 -1.11 19.98
C ASP A 634 10.74 -1.48 19.38
N ILE A 635 10.25 -0.69 18.42
CA ILE A 635 8.98 -0.94 17.73
C ILE A 635 9.14 -2.05 16.69
N ALA A 636 10.20 -1.99 15.89
CA ALA A 636 10.31 -2.73 14.65
C ALA A 636 11.34 -3.87 14.67
N GLY A 637 12.21 -3.90 15.68
CA GLY A 637 13.40 -4.75 15.69
C GLY A 637 14.41 -4.34 14.61
N GLN A 638 15.37 -5.23 14.30
CA GLN A 638 16.37 -4.96 13.28
C GLN A 638 15.77 -4.90 11.87
N HIS A 639 15.92 -3.75 11.22
CA HIS A 639 15.64 -3.62 9.80
C HIS A 639 16.78 -4.22 8.97
N GLN A 640 16.49 -4.90 7.86
CA GLN A 640 17.50 -5.37 6.90
C GLN A 640 17.31 -4.63 5.57
N ALA A 641 18.36 -3.96 5.08
CA ALA A 641 18.41 -3.22 3.80
C ALA A 641 17.23 -2.24 3.57
N THR A 642 17.16 -1.16 4.36
CA THR A 642 16.05 -0.20 4.34
C THR A 642 16.55 1.24 4.49
N TRP A 643 15.78 2.26 4.09
CA TRP A 643 16.15 3.67 4.29
C TRP A 643 16.44 4.00 5.76
N PHE A 644 15.66 3.44 6.69
CA PHE A 644 15.92 3.62 8.12
C PHE A 644 17.30 3.09 8.58
N ASN A 645 17.85 2.08 7.91
CA ASN A 645 19.22 1.63 8.18
C ASN A 645 20.27 2.60 7.65
N ASP A 646 20.08 3.16 6.46
CA ASP A 646 20.98 4.18 5.92
C ASP A 646 20.96 5.42 6.81
N TRP A 647 19.78 5.81 7.27
CA TRP A 647 19.57 6.87 8.25
C TRP A 647 20.31 6.58 9.57
N ARG A 648 20.22 5.34 10.08
CA ARG A 648 20.99 4.87 11.25
C ARG A 648 22.50 5.04 11.06
N TRP A 649 23.01 4.88 9.84
CA TRP A 649 24.45 5.00 9.54
C TRP A 649 24.88 6.40 9.10
N GLY A 650 23.98 7.39 9.14
CA GLY A 650 24.25 8.78 8.79
C GLY A 650 24.19 9.10 7.30
N GLU A 651 24.03 8.09 6.44
CA GLU A 651 24.03 8.24 4.98
C GLU A 651 22.84 9.07 4.48
N ALA A 652 21.68 8.98 5.14
CA ALA A 652 20.49 9.76 4.79
C ALA A 652 20.35 11.09 5.58
N PHE A 653 21.16 11.29 6.63
CA PHE A 653 21.22 12.54 7.39
C PHE A 653 21.91 13.64 6.57
N LEU A 654 22.96 13.27 5.85
CA LEU A 654 23.67 14.14 4.92
C LEU A 654 22.70 14.83 3.96
N ASP A 655 21.75 14.13 3.34
CA ASP A 655 20.81 14.76 2.39
C ASP A 655 19.91 15.84 3.04
N PHE A 656 19.44 15.60 4.27
CA PHE A 656 18.59 16.56 5.00
C PHE A 656 19.41 17.75 5.51
N GLU A 657 20.60 17.50 6.04
CA GLU A 657 21.50 18.54 6.54
C GLU A 657 22.10 19.37 5.40
N ILE A 658 22.40 18.76 4.24
CA ILE A 658 22.76 19.47 3.02
C ILE A 658 21.61 20.39 2.60
N ALA A 659 20.38 19.88 2.54
CA ALA A 659 19.21 20.69 2.15
C ALA A 659 18.93 21.82 3.16
N SER A 660 19.11 21.56 4.46
CA SER A 660 18.92 22.55 5.53
C SER A 660 20.03 23.60 5.54
N ALA A 661 21.29 23.18 5.39
CA ALA A 661 22.45 24.06 5.28
C ALA A 661 22.37 24.90 4.00
N GLN A 662 21.95 24.32 2.87
CA GLN A 662 21.67 25.06 1.63
C GLN A 662 20.60 26.13 1.86
N LYS A 663 19.47 25.80 2.50
CA LYS A 663 18.44 26.80 2.84
C LYS A 663 18.95 27.92 3.76
N ILE A 664 19.82 27.61 4.72
CA ILE A 664 20.43 28.61 5.61
C ILE A 664 21.40 29.50 4.83
N LEU A 665 22.25 28.93 3.97
CA LEU A 665 23.20 29.65 3.12
C LEU A 665 22.47 30.55 2.10
N GLU A 666 21.41 30.04 1.48
CA GLU A 666 20.52 30.79 0.60
C GLU A 666 19.85 31.96 1.34
N LYS A 667 19.36 31.74 2.56
CA LYS A 667 18.80 32.78 3.42
C LYS A 667 19.83 33.85 3.80
N ASN A 668 21.10 33.48 3.84
CA ASN A 668 22.23 34.37 4.10
C ASN A 668 22.86 34.96 2.83
N GLY A 669 22.26 34.75 1.65
CA GLY A 669 22.68 35.35 0.38
C GLY A 669 23.84 34.64 -0.34
N ILE A 670 24.27 33.47 0.14
CA ILE A 670 25.36 32.70 -0.46
C ILE A 670 24.75 31.66 -1.42
N LYS A 671 24.76 31.97 -2.72
CA LYS A 671 24.10 31.16 -3.77
C LYS A 671 24.98 30.08 -4.42
N GLU A 672 26.30 30.13 -4.23
CA GLU A 672 27.26 29.24 -4.90
C GLU A 672 28.36 28.73 -3.96
N SER A 673 28.00 28.02 -2.89
CA SER A 673 28.99 27.21 -2.18
C SER A 673 29.23 25.90 -2.95
N SER A 674 30.50 25.62 -3.26
CA SER A 674 30.93 24.30 -3.73
C SER A 674 30.35 23.22 -2.82
N PRO A 675 29.73 22.14 -3.35
CA PRO A 675 29.22 21.04 -2.53
C PRO A 675 30.27 20.55 -1.53
N GLN A 676 31.55 20.53 -1.91
CA GLN A 676 32.67 20.15 -1.04
C GLN A 676 32.74 20.98 0.25
N ILE A 677 32.55 22.30 0.19
CA ILE A 677 32.59 23.18 1.37
C ILE A 677 31.40 22.89 2.29
N ILE A 678 30.25 22.50 1.73
CA ILE A 678 29.08 22.08 2.51
C ILE A 678 29.35 20.70 3.14
N PHE A 679 29.88 19.75 2.37
CA PHE A 679 30.22 18.40 2.84
C PHE A 679 31.27 18.40 3.96
N ASP A 680 32.29 19.25 3.87
CA ASP A 680 33.37 19.33 4.86
C ASP A 680 32.89 19.89 6.21
N ASN A 681 31.78 20.63 6.22
CA ASN A 681 31.19 21.24 7.42
C ASN A 681 30.00 20.46 8.01
N ILE A 682 29.53 19.40 7.34
CA ILE A 682 28.40 18.59 7.82
C ILE A 682 28.92 17.44 8.69
N ASP A 683 28.47 17.43 9.94
CA ASP A 683 28.86 16.43 10.90
C ASP A 683 28.06 15.14 10.69
N ILE A 684 28.72 14.05 10.27
CA ILE A 684 28.06 12.78 9.99
C ILE A 684 27.44 12.21 11.26
N HIS A 685 26.15 11.89 11.24
CA HIS A 685 25.44 11.36 12.41
C HIS A 685 25.40 9.82 12.43
N TYR A 686 26.01 9.18 13.43
CA TYR A 686 25.87 7.73 13.65
C TYR A 686 24.82 7.49 14.72
N PHE A 687 23.77 6.74 14.40
CA PHE A 687 22.63 6.49 15.29
C PHE A 687 21.97 7.79 15.77
N GLY A 688 21.93 8.81 14.89
CA GLY A 688 21.41 10.14 15.23
C GLY A 688 22.28 10.92 16.21
N ILE A 689 23.53 10.49 16.45
CA ILE A 689 24.52 11.18 17.26
C ILE A 689 25.63 11.73 16.36
N PRO A 690 25.92 13.04 16.42
CA PRO A 690 26.94 13.66 15.57
C PRO A 690 28.32 13.02 15.78
N LYS A 691 29.10 12.84 14.70
CA LYS A 691 30.46 12.30 14.76
C LYS A 691 31.34 13.15 15.69
N SER A 692 31.16 14.46 15.76
CA SER A 692 31.85 15.31 16.75
C SER A 692 31.55 14.91 18.20
N LYS A 693 30.32 14.48 18.52
CA LYS A 693 29.93 14.02 19.86
C LYS A 693 30.56 12.65 20.20
N TRP A 694 30.67 11.75 19.21
CA TRP A 694 31.43 10.50 19.35
C TRP A 694 32.92 10.75 19.61
N ILE A 695 33.52 11.69 18.87
CA ILE A 695 34.91 12.11 19.08
C ILE A 695 35.06 12.73 20.46
N LYS A 696 34.15 13.62 20.87
CA LYS A 696 34.16 14.26 22.19
C LYS A 696 34.15 13.22 23.32
N TRP A 697 33.26 12.23 23.28
CA TRP A 697 33.23 11.15 24.28
C TRP A 697 34.53 10.38 24.36
N THR A 698 35.15 10.13 23.21
CA THR A 698 36.46 9.48 23.14
C THR A 698 37.55 10.34 23.78
N LEU A 699 37.50 11.66 23.58
CA LEU A 699 38.46 12.61 24.16
C LEU A 699 38.29 12.78 25.67
N GLU A 700 37.05 12.68 26.16
CA GLU A 700 36.65 12.72 27.58
C GLU A 700 36.94 11.41 28.34
N ASP A 701 37.68 10.47 27.73
CA ASP A 701 38.03 9.15 28.30
C ASP A 701 36.80 8.31 28.74
N LEU A 702 35.65 8.49 28.10
CA LEU A 702 34.51 7.61 28.32
C LEU A 702 34.80 6.23 27.74
N SER A 703 34.95 5.23 28.61
CA SER A 703 35.19 3.86 28.18
C SER A 703 34.04 3.33 27.30
N LEU A 704 34.34 2.38 26.42
CA LEU A 704 33.29 1.69 25.64
C LEU A 704 32.22 1.11 26.56
N ASN A 705 32.58 0.57 27.73
CA ASN A 705 31.62 0.03 28.70
C ASN A 705 30.73 1.15 29.26
N ASN A 706 31.28 2.33 29.57
CA ASN A 706 30.47 3.46 30.03
C ASN A 706 29.49 3.93 28.96
N LEU A 707 29.88 3.86 27.67
CA LEU A 707 28.97 4.17 26.56
C LEU A 707 27.92 3.08 26.37
N VAL A 708 28.26 1.80 26.57
CA VAL A 708 27.30 0.68 26.61
C VAL A 708 26.28 0.92 27.73
N ASP A 709 26.74 1.22 28.94
CA ASP A 709 25.88 1.36 30.12
C ASP A 709 24.99 2.61 30.02
N LYS A 710 25.57 3.73 29.56
CA LYS A 710 24.86 5.01 29.49
C LYS A 710 23.85 5.10 28.35
N TYR A 711 24.18 4.53 27.18
CA TYR A 711 23.37 4.68 25.97
C TYR A 711 22.77 3.35 25.48
N ASN A 712 23.01 2.25 26.20
CA ASN A 712 22.49 0.91 25.92
C ASN A 712 22.83 0.41 24.49
N PHE A 713 23.99 0.81 23.97
CA PHE A 713 24.52 0.30 22.71
C PHE A 713 25.19 -1.06 22.93
N SER A 714 25.12 -1.95 21.93
CA SER A 714 25.92 -3.16 21.99
C SER A 714 27.41 -2.82 21.80
N LYS A 715 28.31 -3.54 22.49
CA LYS A 715 29.76 -3.38 22.31
C LYS A 715 30.18 -3.52 20.85
N LYS A 716 29.57 -4.46 20.12
CA LYS A 716 29.80 -4.65 18.68
C LYS A 716 29.44 -3.40 17.87
N THR A 717 28.31 -2.77 18.18
CA THR A 717 27.86 -1.53 17.52
C THR A 717 28.86 -0.40 17.72
N LEU A 718 29.33 -0.20 18.96
CA LEU A 718 30.32 0.84 19.24
C LEU A 718 31.63 0.60 18.48
N VAL A 719 32.11 -0.65 18.43
CA VAL A 719 33.29 -1.02 17.65
C VAL A 719 33.11 -0.69 16.17
N GLU A 720 31.95 -1.00 15.58
CA GLU A 720 31.66 -0.66 14.18
C GLU A 720 31.62 0.86 13.93
N ILE A 721 31.06 1.65 14.85
CA ILE A 721 31.04 3.12 14.74
C ILE A 721 32.47 3.68 14.75
N TYR A 722 33.27 3.30 15.75
CA TYR A 722 34.66 3.79 15.84
C TYR A 722 35.54 3.30 14.70
N LYS A 723 35.23 2.12 14.15
CA LYS A 723 35.85 1.63 12.91
C LYS A 723 35.50 2.49 11.70
N LYS A 724 34.30 3.07 11.62
CA LYS A 724 33.92 4.02 10.55
C LYS A 724 34.51 5.42 10.74
N ILE A 725 34.68 5.88 11.98
CA ILE A 725 35.26 7.21 12.29
C ILE A 725 36.77 7.23 12.06
N GLY A 726 37.46 6.14 12.38
CA GLY A 726 38.90 5.94 12.17
C GLY A 726 39.18 4.47 11.88
N SER A 727 39.51 3.69 12.92
CA SER A 727 39.57 2.22 12.86
C SER A 727 39.26 1.56 14.22
N SER A 728 39.64 2.19 15.33
CA SER A 728 39.30 1.79 16.70
C SER A 728 39.01 3.00 17.60
N HIS A 729 38.46 2.77 18.80
CA HIS A 729 38.22 3.81 19.79
C HIS A 729 39.53 4.51 20.17
N GLU A 730 40.59 3.75 20.41
CA GLU A 730 41.93 4.23 20.75
C GLU A 730 42.57 5.02 19.61
N GLU A 731 42.40 4.59 18.37
CA GLU A 731 42.94 5.31 17.21
C GLU A 731 42.22 6.64 16.97
N VAL A 732 40.89 6.68 17.13
CA VAL A 732 40.12 7.93 17.07
C VAL A 732 40.61 8.86 18.18
N GLN A 733 40.82 8.34 19.39
CA GLN A 733 41.39 9.12 20.49
C GLN A 733 42.74 9.73 20.14
N ILE A 734 43.69 8.91 19.69
CA ILE A 734 45.06 9.34 19.35
C ILE A 734 45.03 10.38 18.22
N LYS A 735 44.26 10.11 17.17
CA LYS A 735 44.17 10.97 15.98
C LYS A 735 43.68 12.38 16.34
N TYR A 736 42.57 12.49 17.08
CA TYR A 736 41.97 13.77 17.38
C TYR A 736 42.71 14.52 18.51
N ARG A 737 43.28 13.81 19.49
CA ARG A 737 44.21 14.40 20.47
C ARG A 737 45.41 15.04 19.78
N ARG A 738 46.00 14.36 18.80
CA ARG A 738 47.11 14.89 17.99
C ARG A 738 46.70 16.13 17.21
N SER A 739 45.50 16.18 16.63
CA SER A 739 45.00 17.35 15.91
C SER A 739 44.87 18.57 16.85
N ILE A 740 44.23 18.39 18.01
CA ILE A 740 44.07 19.45 19.02
C ILE A 740 45.45 19.95 19.50
N ALA A 741 46.40 19.05 19.73
CA ALA A 741 47.76 19.40 20.10
C ALA A 741 48.43 20.28 19.04
N ILE A 742 48.32 19.90 17.77
CA ILE A 742 48.87 20.66 16.64
C ILE A 742 48.23 22.05 16.56
N ASP A 743 46.91 22.16 16.75
CA ASP A 743 46.20 23.43 16.70
C ASP A 743 46.58 24.35 17.86
N LEU A 744 46.74 23.82 19.09
CA LEU A 744 47.21 24.59 20.25
C LEU A 744 48.65 25.09 20.07
N ILE A 745 49.53 24.27 19.47
CA ILE A 745 50.90 24.68 19.15
C ILE A 745 50.88 25.80 18.10
N LYS A 746 50.11 25.63 17.03
CA LYS A 746 50.07 26.57 15.90
C LYS A 746 49.38 27.89 16.23
N ASN A 747 48.22 27.83 16.89
CA ASN A 747 47.33 28.98 17.04
C ASN A 747 47.48 29.70 18.38
N SER A 748 47.96 28.99 19.41
CA SER A 748 48.09 29.56 20.77
C SER A 748 49.54 29.73 21.20
N GLY A 749 50.51 29.33 20.37
CA GLY A 749 51.94 29.40 20.68
C GLY A 749 52.34 28.52 21.86
N TRP A 750 51.55 27.50 22.18
CA TRP A 750 51.87 26.62 23.30
C TRP A 750 53.08 25.75 22.95
N THR A 751 54.01 25.64 23.89
CA THR A 751 55.11 24.68 23.76
C THR A 751 54.55 23.26 23.78
N VAL A 752 55.25 22.33 23.12
CA VAL A 752 54.89 20.90 23.12
C VAL A 752 54.78 20.37 24.56
N GLU A 753 55.66 20.83 25.44
CA GLU A 753 55.66 20.50 26.87
C GLU A 753 54.38 20.97 27.56
N LYS A 754 53.95 22.22 27.33
CA LYS A 754 52.72 22.79 27.90
C LYS A 754 51.46 22.08 27.42
N VAL A 755 51.39 21.74 26.13
CA VAL A 755 50.30 20.93 25.57
C VAL A 755 50.24 19.57 26.25
N TYR A 756 51.40 18.94 26.49
CA TYR A 756 51.48 17.64 27.14
C TYR A 756 51.10 17.71 28.63
N THR A 757 51.54 18.73 29.37
CA THR A 757 51.22 18.88 30.80
C THR A 757 49.78 19.30 31.07
N ASP A 758 49.19 20.15 30.23
CA ASP A 758 47.91 20.78 30.54
C ASP A 758 46.73 20.05 29.86
N ALA A 759 46.91 19.53 28.64
CA ALA A 759 45.84 18.85 27.89
C ALA A 759 45.86 17.31 28.06
N PHE A 760 47.02 16.69 28.32
CA PHE A 760 47.16 15.22 28.28
C PHE A 760 47.53 14.56 29.63
N LYS A 761 48.08 15.29 30.58
CA LYS A 761 48.53 14.75 31.90
C LYS A 761 47.38 14.32 32.82
N ARG A 762 46.13 14.72 32.52
CA ARG A 762 44.93 14.33 33.30
C ARG A 762 44.35 12.97 32.91
N ALA A 763 44.83 12.31 31.85
CA ALA A 763 44.40 10.97 31.46
C ALA A 763 45.06 9.92 32.37
N PRO A 764 44.37 9.31 33.35
CA PRO A 764 45.02 8.61 34.45
C PRO A 764 45.71 7.29 34.06
N ASN A 765 45.47 6.75 32.86
CA ASN A 765 45.91 5.41 32.48
C ASN A 765 46.26 5.30 31.00
N THR A 766 47.52 5.60 30.62
CA THR A 766 48.02 5.18 29.30
C THR A 766 49.49 4.73 29.32
N PRO A 767 49.92 3.87 28.36
CA PRO A 767 51.25 3.22 28.30
C PRO A 767 52.43 4.18 28.03
N PHE A 768 52.18 5.48 27.96
CA PHE A 768 53.14 6.49 27.49
C PHE A 768 54.26 6.81 28.48
N LYS A 769 54.32 6.18 29.67
CA LYS A 769 55.47 6.30 30.58
C LYS A 769 56.77 5.82 29.90
N ARG A 770 56.68 4.80 29.02
CA ARG A 770 57.82 4.26 28.26
C ARG A 770 58.15 5.06 27.00
N ILE A 771 57.15 5.71 26.40
CA ILE A 771 57.33 6.63 25.26
C ILE A 771 57.93 7.96 25.73
N ARG A 772 57.70 8.35 26.98
CA ARG A 772 58.28 9.56 27.58
C ARG A 772 59.81 9.50 27.65
N SER A 773 60.40 8.35 28.00
CA SER A 773 61.87 8.22 28.01
C SER A 773 62.44 8.08 26.59
N LEU A 774 61.74 7.38 25.70
CA LEU A 774 62.18 7.17 24.32
C LEU A 774 62.08 8.42 23.44
N ALA A 775 61.06 9.27 23.64
CA ALA A 775 60.90 10.49 22.86
C ALA A 775 61.87 11.60 23.30
N SER A 776 62.22 11.68 24.59
CA SER A 776 63.26 12.61 25.07
C SER A 776 64.64 12.21 24.53
N ASP A 777 65.01 10.94 24.65
CA ASP A 777 66.29 10.42 24.16
C ASP A 777 66.45 10.55 22.64
N TYR A 778 65.39 10.28 21.87
CA TYR A 778 65.44 10.32 20.42
C TYR A 778 65.50 11.75 19.86
N PHE A 779 64.85 12.73 20.51
CA PHE A 779 64.87 14.11 20.05
C PHE A 779 66.16 14.85 20.42
N GLU A 780 66.72 14.60 21.61
CA GLU A 780 67.95 15.26 22.06
C GLU A 780 69.20 14.69 21.38
N ASN A 781 69.24 13.37 21.12
CA ASN A 781 70.50 12.72 20.68
C ASN A 781 70.57 12.37 19.19
N VAL A 782 69.44 12.27 18.46
CA VAL A 782 69.45 11.71 17.09
C VAL A 782 69.24 12.77 16.00
N LEU A 783 68.39 13.78 16.21
CA LEU A 783 67.99 14.66 15.12
C LEU A 783 68.77 15.99 15.07
N PHE A 784 69.20 16.57 16.19
CA PHE A 784 69.91 17.86 16.20
C PHE A 784 70.96 17.95 17.32
N PRO A 785 72.08 17.21 17.21
CA PRO A 785 73.03 17.07 18.32
C PRO A 785 73.77 18.39 18.68
N ASN A 786 73.80 19.38 17.78
CA ASN A 786 74.64 20.58 17.94
C ASN A 786 73.96 21.91 17.54
N SER A 787 72.64 22.07 17.69
CA SER A 787 71.98 23.36 17.39
C SER A 787 71.03 23.76 18.50
N SER A 788 71.10 25.02 18.94
CA SER A 788 70.16 25.53 19.94
C SER A 788 68.79 25.80 19.29
N VAL A 789 67.72 25.74 20.10
CA VAL A 789 66.33 25.92 19.66
C VAL A 789 66.12 27.26 18.93
N GLU A 790 66.87 28.32 19.29
CA GLU A 790 66.77 29.65 18.68
C GLU A 790 67.39 29.74 17.27
N GLU A 791 68.40 28.93 16.96
CA GLU A 791 69.01 28.86 15.62
C GLU A 791 68.08 28.14 14.62
N ILE A 792 67.38 27.12 15.09
CA ILE A 792 66.36 26.38 14.33
C ILE A 792 65.17 27.31 14.02
N TYR A 793 64.78 28.15 14.98
CA TYR A 793 63.71 29.14 14.83
C TYR A 793 64.02 30.23 13.80
N LYS A 794 65.25 30.73 13.76
CA LYS A 794 65.70 31.73 12.76
C LYS A 794 65.72 31.18 11.33
N LYS A 795 66.02 29.88 11.15
CA LYS A 795 66.11 29.24 9.83
C LYS A 795 64.75 29.02 9.18
N TYR A 796 63.70 28.74 9.96
CA TYR A 796 62.35 28.46 9.44
C TYR A 796 61.51 29.72 9.17
N ASN A 797 61.79 30.85 9.84
CA ASN A 797 60.99 32.07 9.70
C ASN A 797 61.29 32.91 8.44
N LYS A 798 62.46 32.77 7.81
CA LYS A 798 62.81 33.51 6.57
C LYS A 798 62.08 32.99 5.32
N SER A 799 61.70 31.71 5.29
CA SER A 799 61.05 31.07 4.13
C SER A 799 59.57 31.42 3.96
N LEU A 800 58.88 31.81 5.04
CA LEU A 800 57.43 32.06 5.03
C LEU A 800 57.08 33.54 4.82
N LEU A 801 57.95 34.45 5.26
CA LEU A 801 57.74 35.90 5.08
C LEU A 801 57.85 36.34 3.61
N ALA A 802 58.71 35.67 2.82
CA ALA A 802 58.88 35.96 1.39
C ALA A 802 57.63 35.59 0.56
N LYS A 803 56.99 34.44 0.84
CA LYS A 803 55.76 34.00 0.15
C LYS A 803 54.51 34.79 0.53
N TYR A 804 54.48 35.37 1.73
CA TYR A 804 53.35 36.18 2.19
C TYR A 804 53.32 37.59 1.57
N LEU A 805 54.49 38.16 1.24
CA LEU A 805 54.59 39.48 0.61
C LEU A 805 54.25 39.43 -0.89
N GLU A 806 54.55 38.33 -1.57
CA GLU A 806 54.20 38.07 -2.98
C GLU A 806 52.66 37.99 -3.17
N TYR A 807 51.96 37.36 -2.22
CA TYR A 807 50.50 37.18 -2.27
C TYR A 807 49.69 38.46 -1.96
N LYS A 808 50.31 39.46 -1.33
CA LYS A 808 49.66 40.71 -0.92
C LYS A 808 49.63 41.76 -2.03
N GLU A 809 50.54 41.68 -3.00
CA GLU A 809 50.60 42.56 -4.18
C GLU A 809 49.57 42.15 -5.25
N GLU A 810 49.34 40.85 -5.49
CA GLU A 810 48.37 40.36 -6.49
C GLU A 810 46.89 40.69 -6.14
N ALA A 811 46.57 40.87 -4.86
CA ALA A 811 45.21 41.13 -4.38
C ALA A 811 44.75 42.61 -4.57
N ARG A 812 45.65 43.53 -4.94
CA ARG A 812 45.33 44.97 -5.09
C ARG A 812 44.88 45.41 -6.49
N ILE A 813 44.96 44.55 -7.52
CA ILE A 813 44.82 44.96 -8.94
C ILE A 813 43.46 44.55 -9.59
N LYS A 814 42.58 43.80 -8.91
CA LYS A 814 41.37 43.19 -9.55
C LYS A 814 39.97 43.77 -9.19
N PRO A 815 39.74 45.09 -9.06
CA PRO A 815 38.37 45.62 -9.18
C PRO A 815 38.19 46.71 -10.25
N SER A 816 38.85 46.62 -11.41
CA SER A 816 38.60 47.56 -12.54
C SER A 816 37.91 46.95 -13.77
N LYS A 817 37.68 45.62 -13.82
CA LYS A 817 37.19 44.94 -15.04
C LYS A 817 35.71 44.52 -15.01
N ARG A 818 34.95 44.92 -13.99
CA ARG A 818 33.51 44.57 -13.83
C ARG A 818 32.56 45.77 -13.97
N MET A 819 33.09 46.98 -14.16
CA MET A 819 32.31 48.21 -14.36
C MET A 819 32.05 48.54 -15.84
N GLU A 820 32.73 47.90 -16.79
CA GLU A 820 32.53 48.14 -18.23
C GLU A 820 31.33 47.36 -18.81
N ASP A 821 30.88 46.27 -18.18
CA ASP A 821 29.77 45.44 -18.70
C ASP A 821 28.37 45.99 -18.34
N ILE A 822 28.27 46.97 -17.43
CA ILE A 822 26.99 47.58 -17.01
C ILE A 822 26.61 48.75 -17.93
N ASN A 823 27.57 49.38 -18.61
CA ASN A 823 27.33 50.53 -19.47
C ASN A 823 26.81 50.18 -20.89
N ASN A 824 26.56 48.88 -21.18
CA ASN A 824 26.13 48.41 -22.50
C ASN A 824 24.64 48.02 -22.62
N TYR A 825 23.76 48.52 -21.74
CA TYR A 825 22.31 48.37 -21.92
C TYR A 825 21.73 49.52 -22.78
N PRO A 826 20.73 49.26 -23.66
CA PRO A 826 20.25 50.25 -24.62
C PRO A 826 19.54 51.40 -23.91
N LYS A 827 19.92 52.64 -24.25
CA LYS A 827 19.44 53.88 -23.61
C LYS A 827 18.11 54.44 -24.15
N ASP A 828 17.39 53.70 -25.00
CA ASP A 828 16.12 54.19 -25.56
C ASP A 828 14.91 53.38 -25.10
N LEU A 829 14.25 53.87 -24.04
CA LEU A 829 12.92 53.40 -23.58
C LEU A 829 11.99 54.59 -23.33
N ASN A 830 11.83 55.45 -24.33
CA ASN A 830 10.85 56.54 -24.31
C ASN A 830 9.49 56.17 -24.98
N GLY A 831 9.19 54.88 -25.16
CA GLY A 831 7.91 54.41 -25.68
C GLY A 831 6.97 53.87 -24.58
N PRO A 832 5.63 53.94 -24.75
CA PRO A 832 4.68 53.37 -23.79
C PRO A 832 4.82 51.84 -23.74
N PHE A 833 5.17 51.31 -22.57
CA PHE A 833 5.29 49.87 -22.33
C PHE A 833 4.09 49.36 -21.51
N PRO A 834 3.50 48.18 -21.82
CA PRO A 834 3.88 47.20 -22.84
C PRO A 834 2.75 46.85 -23.83
N GLN A 835 2.88 47.30 -25.08
CA GLN A 835 2.24 46.64 -26.24
C GLN A 835 3.17 45.54 -26.82
N ASP A 836 4.49 45.76 -26.67
CA ASP A 836 5.56 44.94 -27.23
C ASP A 836 5.74 43.54 -26.59
N LEU A 837 5.27 43.36 -25.34
CA LEU A 837 5.32 42.06 -24.64
C LEU A 837 4.18 41.11 -25.01
N MET A 838 3.06 41.63 -25.50
CA MET A 838 1.92 40.80 -25.94
C MET A 838 2.13 40.28 -27.36
N GLU A 839 2.70 41.08 -28.26
CA GLU A 839 2.97 40.68 -29.65
C GLU A 839 4.05 39.58 -29.76
N LYS A 840 4.97 39.50 -28.80
CA LYS A 840 6.00 38.45 -28.72
C LYS A 840 5.50 37.11 -28.15
N GLY A 841 4.18 36.98 -27.90
CA GLY A 841 3.54 35.69 -27.57
C GLY A 841 3.86 35.12 -26.19
N TYR A 842 4.38 35.92 -25.25
CA TYR A 842 4.70 35.43 -23.90
C TYR A 842 3.46 35.16 -23.02
N PHE A 843 2.27 35.60 -23.44
CA PHE A 843 1.01 35.34 -22.75
C PHE A 843 -0.12 35.07 -23.76
N SER A 844 -0.75 33.90 -23.66
CA SER A 844 -1.94 33.52 -24.44
C SER A 844 -3.15 33.46 -23.50
N LEU A 845 -4.12 34.34 -23.68
CA LEU A 845 -5.42 34.28 -23.02
C LEU A 845 -6.37 33.39 -23.84
N LYS A 846 -6.32 32.08 -23.61
CA LYS A 846 -7.41 31.18 -24.00
C LYS A 846 -8.20 30.77 -22.76
N GLU A 847 -9.52 30.93 -22.83
CA GLU A 847 -10.51 30.40 -21.87
C GLU A 847 -10.51 31.02 -20.46
N GLY A 848 -10.21 32.32 -20.34
CA GLY A 848 -10.50 33.08 -19.10
C GLY A 848 -9.67 32.70 -17.86
N LYS A 849 -8.64 31.85 -18.00
CA LYS A 849 -7.72 31.47 -16.92
C LYS A 849 -6.33 32.06 -17.13
N VAL A 850 -5.84 32.81 -16.14
CA VAL A 850 -4.47 33.33 -16.12
C VAL A 850 -3.53 32.24 -15.60
N HIS A 851 -2.86 31.53 -16.50
CA HIS A 851 -1.73 30.67 -16.10
C HIS A 851 -0.56 31.57 -15.68
N ASN A 852 -0.03 31.37 -14.46
CA ASN A 852 0.99 32.20 -13.79
C ASN A 852 0.52 33.59 -13.26
N PHE A 853 -0.65 33.63 -12.61
CA PHE A 853 -1.14 34.79 -11.87
C PHE A 853 -0.13 35.45 -10.90
N PRO A 854 0.72 34.71 -10.15
CA PRO A 854 1.73 35.33 -9.28
C PRO A 854 2.78 36.14 -10.06
N LYS A 855 3.10 35.73 -11.28
CA LYS A 855 4.08 36.42 -12.13
C LYS A 855 3.47 37.69 -12.72
N PHE A 856 2.21 37.65 -13.14
CA PHE A 856 1.44 38.81 -13.58
C PHE A 856 1.31 39.87 -12.47
N LEU A 857 0.93 39.44 -11.25
CA LEU A 857 0.82 40.34 -10.09
C LEU A 857 2.17 41.00 -9.76
N ARG A 858 3.29 40.26 -9.88
CA ARG A 858 4.65 40.80 -9.68
C ARG A 858 4.97 41.92 -10.68
N TYR A 859 4.64 41.73 -11.96
CA TYR A 859 4.88 42.75 -12.99
C TYR A 859 4.00 43.98 -12.81
N LEU A 860 2.74 43.79 -12.40
CA LEU A 860 1.83 44.89 -12.12
C LEU A 860 2.36 45.75 -10.95
N ILE A 861 2.75 45.10 -9.85
CA ILE A 861 3.33 45.76 -8.67
C ILE A 861 4.61 46.51 -9.03
N VAL A 862 5.51 45.90 -9.81
CA VAL A 862 6.76 46.54 -10.24
C VAL A 862 6.51 47.74 -11.15
N GLY A 863 5.56 47.65 -12.09
CA GLY A 863 5.18 48.75 -12.97
C GLY A 863 4.57 49.93 -12.22
N PHE A 864 3.69 49.66 -11.25
CA PHE A 864 3.08 50.70 -10.41
C PHE A 864 4.08 51.38 -9.49
N ILE A 865 4.96 50.61 -8.82
CA ILE A 865 6.01 51.17 -7.96
C ILE A 865 6.99 52.04 -8.78
N TYR A 866 7.34 51.61 -10.01
CA TYR A 866 8.21 52.40 -10.87
C TYR A 866 7.57 53.73 -11.29
N LYS A 867 6.27 53.74 -11.65
CA LYS A 867 5.56 54.96 -12.03
C LYS A 867 5.44 55.95 -10.86
N SER A 868 4.98 55.48 -9.69
CA SER A 868 4.79 56.33 -8.50
C SER A 868 6.08 56.91 -7.94
N LEU A 869 7.22 56.23 -8.13
CA LEU A 869 8.51 56.71 -7.64
C LEU A 869 9.27 57.58 -8.68
N LYS A 870 8.93 57.51 -9.97
CA LYS A 870 9.51 58.38 -11.01
C LYS A 870 8.98 59.83 -10.90
N GLU A 871 7.81 60.02 -10.30
CA GLU A 871 7.23 61.33 -10.02
C GLU A 871 7.80 61.99 -8.74
N ASP A 872 8.56 61.25 -7.93
CA ASP A 872 9.27 61.78 -6.76
C ASP A 872 10.70 62.19 -7.17
N SER A 873 10.88 63.47 -7.51
CA SER A 873 12.16 64.02 -8.01
C SER A 873 13.32 63.95 -7.01
N SER A 874 13.08 63.47 -5.78
CA SER A 874 14.09 63.35 -4.72
C SER A 874 14.86 62.02 -4.71
N ILE A 875 14.47 61.05 -5.54
CA ILE A 875 15.06 59.70 -5.56
C ILE A 875 15.91 59.52 -6.83
N SER A 876 17.21 59.23 -6.67
CA SER A 876 18.07 58.93 -7.82
C SER A 876 17.65 57.63 -8.52
N GLU A 877 17.78 57.59 -9.85
CA GLU A 877 17.39 56.44 -10.68
C GLU A 877 18.10 55.13 -10.28
N GLU A 878 19.33 55.23 -9.75
CA GLU A 878 20.10 54.11 -9.22
C GLU A 878 19.53 53.56 -7.90
N LEU A 879 19.10 54.46 -7.00
CA LEU A 879 18.44 54.08 -5.74
C LEU A 879 17.03 53.53 -5.99
N LEU A 880 16.36 54.03 -7.04
CA LEU A 880 15.07 53.56 -7.53
C LEU A 880 15.16 52.10 -8.00
N LEU A 881 16.13 51.78 -8.85
CA LEU A 881 16.35 50.43 -9.37
C LEU A 881 16.75 49.44 -8.27
N GLN A 882 17.59 49.86 -7.31
CA GLN A 882 17.91 49.03 -6.14
C GLN A 882 16.68 48.72 -5.29
N LYS A 883 15.81 49.70 -5.04
CA LYS A 883 14.59 49.50 -4.25
C LYS A 883 13.58 48.60 -4.98
N ILE A 884 13.40 48.79 -6.28
CA ILE A 884 12.52 47.93 -7.10
C ILE A 884 13.03 46.50 -7.15
N PHE A 885 14.35 46.30 -7.21
CA PHE A 885 14.95 44.97 -7.14
C PHE A 885 14.62 44.27 -5.80
N ILE A 886 14.73 44.99 -4.67
CA ILE A 886 14.36 44.49 -3.33
C ILE A 886 12.87 44.10 -3.27
N PHE A 887 11.98 44.91 -3.85
CA PHE A 887 10.55 44.59 -3.93
C PHE A 887 10.27 43.38 -4.81
N SER A 888 10.97 43.26 -5.94
CA SER A 888 10.82 42.14 -6.86
C SER A 888 11.25 40.82 -6.23
N GLU A 889 12.23 40.79 -5.33
CA GLU A 889 12.76 39.57 -4.69
C GLU A 889 11.99 39.13 -3.42
N ALA A 890 11.09 39.96 -2.87
CA ALA A 890 10.35 39.63 -1.65
C ALA A 890 9.37 38.46 -1.86
N GLN A 891 9.68 37.28 -1.30
CA GLN A 891 8.89 36.05 -1.49
C GLN A 891 7.71 35.89 -0.50
N ASN A 892 7.64 36.70 0.57
CA ASN A 892 6.51 36.66 1.49
C ASN A 892 6.23 38.02 2.17
N LEU A 893 5.02 38.13 2.73
CA LEU A 893 4.43 39.37 3.24
C LEU A 893 5.16 39.93 4.48
N ALA A 894 5.80 39.08 5.29
CA ALA A 894 6.53 39.50 6.48
C ALA A 894 7.84 40.22 6.09
N THR A 895 8.53 39.70 5.07
CA THR A 895 9.73 40.34 4.49
C THR A 895 9.37 41.66 3.82
N LEU A 896 8.24 41.73 3.12
CA LEU A 896 7.73 42.95 2.49
C LEU A 896 7.40 44.03 3.54
N ASN A 897 6.68 43.68 4.61
CA ASN A 897 6.35 44.61 5.69
C ASN A 897 7.59 45.11 6.44
N LYS A 898 8.61 44.25 6.62
CA LYS A 898 9.88 44.64 7.24
C LYS A 898 10.69 45.56 6.33
N ALA A 899 10.71 45.31 5.02
CA ALA A 899 11.36 46.18 4.05
C ALA A 899 10.68 47.57 4.00
N LEU A 900 9.34 47.60 4.00
CA LEU A 900 8.57 48.84 3.99
C LEU A 900 8.77 49.71 5.23
N LYS A 901 8.83 49.12 6.43
CA LYS A 901 9.11 49.86 7.67
C LYS A 901 10.47 50.56 7.70
N ASN A 902 11.44 50.03 6.95
CA ASN A 902 12.80 50.56 6.92
C ASN A 902 13.02 51.59 5.80
N LEU A 903 12.04 51.83 4.93
CA LEU A 903 12.15 52.74 3.80
C LEU A 903 11.41 54.04 4.12
N LYS A 904 12.13 55.17 4.08
CA LYS A 904 11.56 56.53 4.22
C LYS A 904 10.88 56.94 2.91
N PHE A 905 9.64 56.50 2.69
CA PHE A 905 8.80 56.99 1.61
C PHE A 905 8.00 58.22 2.04
N SER A 906 7.56 59.05 1.09
CA SER A 906 6.53 60.06 1.33
C SER A 906 5.21 59.39 1.73
N GLU A 907 4.39 60.05 2.54
CA GLU A 907 3.13 59.45 3.01
C GLU A 907 2.18 58.97 1.91
N PRO A 908 2.03 59.67 0.76
CA PRO A 908 1.20 59.16 -0.35
C PRO A 908 1.69 57.80 -0.89
N VAL A 909 3.01 57.60 -0.93
CA VAL A 909 3.61 56.33 -1.38
C VAL A 909 3.45 55.23 -0.33
N LYS A 910 3.49 55.58 0.97
CA LYS A 910 3.22 54.62 2.04
C LYS A 910 1.76 54.16 2.05
N GLU A 911 0.82 55.08 1.88
CA GLU A 911 -0.62 54.77 1.75
C GLU A 911 -0.86 53.81 0.58
N TYR A 912 -0.26 54.08 -0.58
CA TYR A 912 -0.35 53.23 -1.77
C TYR A 912 0.21 51.81 -1.54
N LEU A 913 1.36 51.71 -0.87
CA LEU A 913 2.01 50.42 -0.58
C LEU A 913 1.25 49.62 0.48
N TYR A 914 0.68 50.30 1.48
CA TYR A 914 -0.16 49.67 2.50
C TYR A 914 -1.43 49.08 1.88
N PHE A 915 -2.03 49.83 0.97
CA PHE A 915 -3.20 49.41 0.20
C PHE A 915 -2.92 48.18 -0.68
N LEU A 916 -1.78 48.14 -1.37
CA LEU A 916 -1.30 46.99 -2.13
C LEU A 916 -1.13 45.72 -1.27
N ILE A 917 -0.68 45.87 -0.02
CA ILE A 917 -0.53 44.75 0.91
C ILE A 917 -1.88 44.16 1.32
N ILE A 918 -2.89 45.01 1.57
CA ILE A 918 -4.25 44.57 1.91
C ILE A 918 -4.84 43.78 0.74
N LEU A 919 -4.67 44.28 -0.49
CA LEU A 919 -5.12 43.60 -1.70
C LEU A 919 -4.48 42.20 -1.84
N ILE A 920 -3.16 42.11 -1.67
CA ILE A 920 -2.43 40.84 -1.75
C ILE A 920 -2.89 39.87 -0.65
N ARG A 921 -3.19 40.36 0.56
CA ARG A 921 -3.71 39.54 1.66
C ARG A 921 -5.06 38.92 1.32
N GLU A 922 -5.99 39.72 0.81
CA GLU A 922 -7.34 39.23 0.53
C GLU A 922 -7.37 38.27 -0.66
N ILE A 923 -6.61 38.58 -1.72
CA ILE A 923 -6.45 37.67 -2.87
C ILE A 923 -5.84 36.35 -2.42
N LYS A 924 -4.81 36.38 -1.57
CA LYS A 924 -4.19 35.17 -1.03
C LYS A 924 -5.18 34.37 -0.19
N ARG A 925 -5.94 35.02 0.71
CA ARG A 925 -6.96 34.39 1.54
C ARG A 925 -8.00 33.63 0.71
N ARG A 926 -8.47 34.24 -0.40
CA ARG A 926 -9.49 33.63 -1.27
C ARG A 926 -8.94 32.55 -2.20
N VAL A 927 -7.69 32.68 -2.66
CA VAL A 927 -7.00 31.61 -3.40
C VAL A 927 -6.78 30.39 -2.50
N GLU A 928 -6.43 30.60 -1.23
CA GLU A 928 -6.24 29.53 -0.25
C GLU A 928 -7.57 28.89 0.18
N SER A 929 -8.68 29.63 0.18
CA SER A 929 -10.03 29.10 0.49
C SER A 929 -10.72 28.36 -0.66
N SER A 930 -10.11 28.32 -1.85
CA SER A 930 -10.69 27.69 -3.06
C SER A 930 -12.04 28.27 -3.51
N GLU A 931 -12.38 29.49 -3.11
CA GLU A 931 -13.56 30.20 -3.62
C GLU A 931 -13.35 30.60 -5.09
N PRO A 932 -14.34 30.41 -5.98
CA PRO A 932 -14.24 30.89 -7.36
C PRO A 932 -14.16 32.42 -7.37
N ILE A 933 -13.04 32.92 -7.89
CA ILE A 933 -12.78 34.36 -8.00
C ILE A 933 -13.56 34.91 -9.18
N TYR A 934 -14.74 35.48 -8.92
CA TYR A 934 -15.46 36.27 -9.92
C TYR A 934 -14.88 37.68 -9.98
N ARG A 935 -14.51 38.12 -11.20
CA ARG A 935 -13.77 39.37 -11.46
C ARG A 935 -14.47 40.61 -10.91
N SER A 936 -15.79 40.68 -11.03
CA SER A 936 -16.62 41.79 -10.53
C SER A 936 -16.64 41.91 -9.00
N HIS A 937 -16.50 40.80 -8.26
CA HIS A 937 -16.48 40.84 -6.79
C HIS A 937 -15.17 41.41 -6.23
N ILE A 938 -14.04 41.17 -6.89
CA ILE A 938 -12.76 41.78 -6.49
C ILE A 938 -12.84 43.29 -6.67
N ILE A 939 -13.34 43.76 -7.82
CA ILE A 939 -13.43 45.20 -8.13
C ILE A 939 -14.40 45.90 -7.15
N LYS A 940 -15.55 45.29 -6.84
CA LYS A 940 -16.53 45.86 -5.91
C LYS A 940 -16.02 45.91 -4.47
N TYR A 941 -15.36 44.84 -4.00
CA TYR A 941 -14.72 44.83 -2.68
C TYR A 941 -13.61 45.90 -2.60
N PHE A 942 -12.85 46.03 -3.68
CA PHE A 942 -11.76 47.00 -3.80
C PHE A 942 -12.24 48.46 -3.66
N ILE A 943 -13.28 48.84 -4.40
CA ILE A 943 -13.84 50.20 -4.34
C ILE A 943 -14.39 50.49 -2.93
N ASN A 944 -15.09 49.54 -2.32
CA ASN A 944 -15.66 49.71 -0.98
C ASN A 944 -14.58 49.90 0.09
N GLU A 945 -13.52 49.09 0.07
CA GLU A 945 -12.41 49.22 1.03
C GLU A 945 -11.58 50.50 0.80
N SER A 946 -11.38 50.92 -0.45
CA SER A 946 -10.72 52.21 -0.74
C SER A 946 -11.50 53.39 -0.17
N VAL A 947 -12.84 53.33 -0.18
CA VAL A 947 -13.71 54.35 0.42
C VAL A 947 -13.65 54.29 1.95
N GLU A 948 -13.71 53.10 2.55
CA GLU A 948 -13.61 52.94 4.01
C GLU A 948 -12.25 53.38 4.56
N LEU A 949 -11.16 53.16 3.82
CA LEU A 949 -9.80 53.54 4.21
C LEU A 949 -9.46 55.00 3.92
N GLN A 950 -10.42 55.82 3.46
CA GLN A 950 -10.24 57.23 3.11
C GLN A 950 -9.04 57.47 2.16
N VAL A 951 -8.82 56.55 1.23
CA VAL A 951 -7.73 56.66 0.26
C VAL A 951 -7.92 57.94 -0.57
N SER A 952 -6.85 58.71 -0.75
CA SER A 952 -6.99 60.04 -1.38
C SER A 952 -7.61 59.95 -2.79
N PRO A 953 -8.49 60.90 -3.18
CA PRO A 953 -9.20 60.86 -4.46
C PRO A 953 -8.33 60.68 -5.72
N PRO A 954 -7.11 61.25 -5.82
CA PRO A 954 -6.24 61.03 -6.98
C PRO A 954 -5.85 59.55 -7.16
N ILE A 955 -5.60 58.86 -6.05
CA ILE A 955 -5.24 57.44 -6.02
C ILE A 955 -6.43 56.59 -6.49
N ILE A 956 -7.62 56.88 -5.98
CA ILE A 956 -8.85 56.19 -6.39
C ILE A 956 -9.10 56.41 -7.88
N ASN A 957 -8.90 57.62 -8.39
CA ASN A 957 -9.07 57.95 -9.81
C ASN A 957 -8.08 57.23 -10.73
N ASP A 958 -6.81 57.13 -10.33
CA ASP A 958 -5.79 56.39 -11.09
C ASP A 958 -6.09 54.89 -11.13
N ILE A 959 -6.62 54.35 -10.04
CA ILE A 959 -7.02 52.95 -10.01
C ILE A 959 -8.26 52.73 -10.88
N ILE A 960 -9.28 53.58 -10.74
CA ILE A 960 -10.47 53.54 -11.59
C ILE A 960 -10.07 53.63 -13.07
N TRP A 961 -9.18 54.56 -13.42
CA TRP A 961 -8.66 54.73 -14.77
C TRP A 961 -7.92 53.46 -15.25
N THR A 962 -7.09 52.85 -14.40
CA THR A 962 -6.40 51.60 -14.72
C THR A 962 -7.40 50.47 -14.97
N ILE A 963 -8.37 50.27 -14.07
CA ILE A 963 -9.37 49.20 -14.19
C ILE A 963 -10.20 49.41 -15.46
N LYS A 964 -10.63 50.64 -15.73
CA LYS A 964 -11.40 51.00 -16.92
C LYS A 964 -10.64 50.74 -18.23
N ASN A 965 -9.32 50.96 -18.26
CA ASN A 965 -8.52 50.74 -19.47
C ASN A 965 -8.10 49.28 -19.67
N PHE A 966 -7.89 48.51 -18.59
CA PHE A 966 -7.52 47.10 -18.70
C PHE A 966 -8.73 46.16 -18.78
N TYR A 967 -9.91 46.60 -18.32
CA TYR A 967 -11.14 45.81 -18.26
C TYR A 967 -12.39 46.64 -18.63
N PRO A 968 -12.45 47.21 -19.85
CA PRO A 968 -13.50 48.15 -20.24
C PRO A 968 -14.92 47.54 -20.23
N ASP A 969 -15.05 46.25 -20.53
CA ASP A 969 -16.36 45.57 -20.65
C ASP A 969 -17.01 45.23 -19.29
N ASP A 970 -16.26 45.31 -18.19
CA ASP A 970 -16.68 44.92 -16.84
C ASP A 970 -16.84 46.13 -15.90
N PHE A 971 -16.70 47.37 -16.42
CA PHE A 971 -16.56 48.58 -15.59
C PHE A 971 -17.87 49.25 -15.16
N ASP A 972 -18.98 49.01 -15.87
CA ASP A 972 -20.29 49.64 -15.58
C ASP A 972 -20.89 49.29 -14.21
#